data_AF-A0A8D8SEI3-F1
#
_entry.id   AF-A0A8D8SEI3-F1
#
_cell.length_a   1.000
_cell.length_b   1.000
_cell.length_c   1.000
_cell.angle_alpha   90.00
_cell.angle_beta   90.00
_cell.angle_gamma   90.00
#
_symmetry.space_group_name_H-M   'P 1'
#
loop_
_entity.id
_entity.type
_entity.pdbx_description
1 polymer ?
#
loop_
_entity_poly.entity_id
_entity_poly.type
_entity_poly.pdbx_seq_one_letter_code
_entity_poly.pdbx_strand_id
1 'polypeptide(L)'
;MYGSIPSGLNKLLSVIETLRESNDPALVQLSSSLSTRQLLRIARRMYQFPGQQDLWENIQGACLAKFLPPLIRHSFFSLLTKHHIAPSPPQSSLSPPSISTADPNSVLIGSTRLDKYRTRDSQSKIPSVLFYDVPQHVQLLERIGQDFSIGEHLLLVGNQGVGKNKITDKLLQLLGRPRDYIQLHRDTTVQSLTVQPVVVEGKVAYNDSPLVQAVKAGHVLVVDEADKAPTHVVCILKTLVESGEMILSDGRRIVPSTDPRVGAPNIIPAHPEFRLIVLANRPGFPFLGNDLFSALGDLFSVHVIDNPSEQSELVLLSSYGPDVPRDTLLRLVRAFGQFRELSDKALLPYPYSTREAVHIVKHLQNYPNDSMSEAVSNVFDFDKYNSAAKETLLKILNEHGIPVNLSHTLLEKKDKPLQLTVQRDSGLDTSEPKHGKEDPNNDPHVGGNTWAGGTGGRDTAGLGGKGGPYRLDKGHTVHQISEAEKAAIPEHVKKAAREMGEKAFREKLKEIQMSQYDAKVYNEYSLPVQNQVQALRIILSSLQAKSQERVWSRNQTSGDLDDARLIEGITGERAIYKRRSDQDPELGTPQMKPKRLRLVVDVSGSMYRFNGYDARLDRELEAVIMVLEAFQDFDQRICLDIVGHSGDTPCIPFVPMNHLPRDNKQRLDVIKTMHAHSQFCVSGDYTVESIADSVDSLAGSSKDYDDSIVIVLSDANLERYGIHPRELAAAMDSDSGVRAYAVFIGSLGDQAKRLTEELPPGRGFVCMDLSEIPQILQQIFSTSLLK
;
A
#
# COMPACT_ATOMS: atom_id res chain seq x y z
N MET A 1 4.40 37.93 -28.96
CA MET A 1 5.42 36.95 -29.38
C MET A 1 4.94 35.50 -29.27
N TYR A 2 3.65 35.24 -29.07
CA TYR A 2 3.05 33.90 -29.09
C TYR A 2 1.68 34.03 -29.78
N GLY A 3 1.30 33.04 -30.58
CA GLY A 3 0.19 33.11 -31.55
C GLY A 3 -1.22 33.26 -30.96
N SER A 4 -2.23 32.84 -31.72
CA SER A 4 -3.64 32.88 -31.27
C SER A 4 -3.84 32.11 -29.97
N ILE A 5 -4.49 32.74 -28.99
CA ILE A 5 -4.79 32.15 -27.68
C ILE A 5 -5.72 30.93 -27.87
N PRO A 6 -5.34 29.72 -27.42
CA PRO A 6 -6.22 28.56 -27.47
C PRO A 6 -7.48 28.80 -26.61
N SER A 7 -8.66 28.41 -27.12
CA SER A 7 -9.95 28.63 -26.44
C SER A 7 -10.02 28.01 -25.03
N GLY A 8 -9.30 26.92 -24.77
CA GLY A 8 -9.22 26.27 -23.46
C GLY A 8 -8.34 27.00 -22.44
N LEU A 9 -7.49 27.96 -22.85
CA LEU A 9 -6.55 28.62 -21.94
C LEU A 9 -7.28 29.49 -20.92
N ASN A 10 -8.35 30.16 -21.33
CA ASN A 10 -9.19 30.96 -20.41
C ASN A 10 -9.83 30.09 -19.33
N LYS A 11 -10.29 28.88 -19.69
CA LYS A 11 -10.82 27.92 -18.71
C LYS A 11 -9.74 27.49 -17.72
N LEU A 12 -8.55 27.15 -18.22
CA LEU A 12 -7.40 26.79 -17.37
C LEU A 12 -7.07 27.90 -16.37
N LEU A 13 -6.96 29.16 -16.83
CA LEU A 13 -6.67 30.31 -15.98
C LEU A 13 -7.76 30.51 -14.91
N SER A 14 -9.03 30.38 -15.27
CA SER A 14 -10.14 30.52 -14.30
C SER A 14 -10.12 29.45 -13.19
N VAL A 15 -9.72 28.22 -13.52
CA VAL A 15 -9.54 27.15 -12.53
C VAL A 15 -8.41 27.51 -11.57
N ILE A 16 -7.30 28.01 -12.09
CA ILE A 16 -6.11 28.34 -11.30
C ILE A 16 -6.35 29.52 -10.37
N GLU A 17 -7.05 30.54 -10.86
CA GLU A 17 -7.46 31.70 -10.05
C GLU A 17 -8.31 31.22 -8.86
N THR A 18 -9.36 30.45 -9.14
CA THR A 18 -10.22 29.85 -8.10
C THR A 18 -9.44 28.95 -7.14
N LEU A 19 -8.46 28.21 -7.65
CA LEU A 19 -7.65 27.28 -6.85
C LEU A 19 -6.65 28.03 -5.95
N ARG A 20 -6.07 29.13 -6.42
CA ARG A 20 -5.14 29.99 -5.65
C ARG A 20 -5.85 30.89 -4.64
N GLU A 21 -7.09 31.26 -4.89
CA GLU A 21 -7.93 32.05 -3.99
C GLU A 21 -8.75 31.19 -3.00
N SER A 22 -8.74 29.87 -3.17
CA SER A 22 -9.48 28.95 -2.32
C SER A 22 -8.92 28.93 -0.89
N ASN A 23 -9.81 28.97 0.10
CA ASN A 23 -9.49 28.70 1.50
C ASN A 23 -9.60 27.21 1.86
N ASP A 24 -10.02 26.34 0.92
CA ASP A 24 -10.08 24.89 1.13
C ASP A 24 -8.66 24.31 1.21
N PRO A 25 -8.23 23.74 2.36
CA PRO A 25 -6.89 23.16 2.52
C PRO A 25 -6.55 22.10 1.47
N ALA A 26 -7.54 21.33 1.01
CA ALA A 26 -7.36 20.31 -0.02
C ALA A 26 -6.98 20.93 -1.37
N LEU A 27 -7.58 22.06 -1.73
CA LEU A 27 -7.29 22.76 -2.98
C LEU A 27 -6.00 23.59 -2.89
N VAL A 28 -5.71 24.17 -1.71
CA VAL A 28 -4.45 24.90 -1.47
C VAL A 28 -3.25 23.98 -1.68
N GLN A 29 -3.29 22.74 -1.21
CA GLN A 29 -2.21 21.77 -1.42
C GLN A 29 -1.94 21.53 -2.93
N LEU A 30 -2.99 21.46 -3.75
CA LEU A 30 -2.89 21.26 -5.19
C LEU A 30 -2.35 22.48 -5.95
N SER A 31 -2.43 23.67 -5.36
CA SER A 31 -1.96 24.91 -5.99
C SER A 31 -0.47 24.86 -6.30
N SER A 32 0.29 24.18 -5.45
CA SER A 32 1.72 23.94 -5.61
C SER A 32 2.04 23.07 -6.84
N SER A 33 1.15 22.15 -7.21
CA SER A 33 1.34 21.24 -8.33
C SER A 33 1.12 21.91 -9.69
N LEU A 34 0.28 22.95 -9.75
CA LEU A 34 0.04 23.76 -10.95
C LEU A 34 0.92 25.02 -10.99
N SER A 35 2.23 24.79 -10.99
CA SER A 35 3.23 25.85 -11.11
C SER A 35 3.15 26.56 -12.46
N THR A 36 3.64 27.80 -12.55
CA THR A 36 3.71 28.55 -13.82
C THR A 36 4.40 27.78 -14.94
N ARG A 37 5.38 26.93 -14.60
CA ARG A 37 6.07 26.04 -15.53
C ARG A 37 5.13 25.00 -16.14
N GLN A 38 4.32 24.35 -15.31
CA GLN A 38 3.29 23.40 -15.78
C GLN A 38 2.25 24.11 -16.65
N LEU A 39 1.85 25.33 -16.31
CA LEU A 39 0.92 26.11 -17.13
C LEU A 39 1.46 26.43 -18.52
N LEU A 40 2.73 26.84 -18.59
CA LEU A 40 3.40 27.10 -19.87
C LEU A 40 3.52 25.82 -20.71
N ARG A 41 3.78 24.67 -20.08
CA ARG A 41 3.81 23.36 -20.75
C ARG A 41 2.45 23.00 -21.35
N ILE A 42 1.39 23.09 -20.55
CA ILE A 42 0.01 22.83 -21.02
C ILE A 42 -0.33 23.79 -22.17
N ALA A 43 -0.01 25.08 -22.05
CA ALA A 43 -0.27 26.06 -23.09
C ALA A 43 0.50 25.78 -24.41
N ARG A 44 1.78 25.39 -24.32
CA ARG A 44 2.60 24.99 -25.49
C ARG A 44 1.99 23.78 -26.20
N ARG A 45 1.60 22.76 -25.43
CA ARG A 45 0.95 21.57 -25.97
C ARG A 45 -0.36 21.91 -26.69
N MET A 46 -1.19 22.74 -26.08
CA MET A 46 -2.45 23.20 -26.68
C MET A 46 -2.25 23.98 -27.98
N TYR A 47 -1.15 24.73 -28.09
CA TYR A 47 -0.81 25.48 -29.30
C TYR A 47 -0.31 24.57 -30.42
N GLN A 48 0.54 23.57 -30.11
CA GLN A 48 1.16 22.71 -31.12
C GLN A 48 0.23 21.60 -31.63
N PHE A 49 -0.74 21.15 -30.83
CA PHE A 49 -1.69 20.09 -31.19
C PHE A 49 -3.16 20.59 -31.12
N PRO A 50 -3.57 21.54 -31.98
CA PRO A 50 -4.93 22.06 -32.00
C PRO A 50 -5.92 20.98 -32.48
N GLY A 51 -6.92 20.64 -31.66
CA GLY A 51 -7.97 19.66 -31.98
C GLY A 51 -7.90 18.34 -31.20
N GLN A 52 -6.79 18.06 -30.51
CA GLN A 52 -6.64 16.91 -29.61
C GLN A 52 -6.65 17.35 -28.14
N GLN A 53 -7.54 18.29 -27.83
CA GLN A 53 -7.55 19.06 -26.59
C GLN A 53 -8.28 18.31 -25.47
N ASP A 54 -7.60 17.41 -24.77
CA ASP A 54 -8.07 16.94 -23.46
C ASP A 54 -7.45 17.79 -22.33
N LEU A 55 -8.07 18.95 -22.09
CA LEU A 55 -7.65 19.84 -21.00
C LEU A 55 -7.83 19.16 -19.63
N TRP A 56 -8.83 18.28 -19.49
CA TRP A 56 -9.07 17.53 -18.27
C TRP A 56 -7.91 16.59 -17.96
N GLU A 57 -7.44 15.81 -18.94
CA GLU A 57 -6.31 14.91 -18.75
C GLU A 57 -5.00 15.64 -18.48
N ASN A 58 -4.74 16.76 -19.18
CA ASN A 58 -3.53 17.54 -18.97
C ASN A 58 -3.44 18.11 -17.54
N ILE A 59 -4.57 18.62 -17.02
CA ILE A 59 -4.65 19.12 -15.64
C ILE A 59 -4.57 17.96 -14.63
N GLN A 60 -5.26 16.84 -14.89
CA GLN A 60 -5.22 15.66 -14.03
C GLN A 60 -3.79 15.10 -13.92
N GLY A 61 -3.08 14.98 -15.04
CA GLY A 61 -1.71 14.47 -15.09
C GLY A 61 -0.72 15.36 -14.34
N ALA A 62 -0.81 16.68 -14.55
CA ALA A 62 0.04 17.66 -13.86
C ALA A 62 -0.12 17.62 -12.33
N CYS A 63 -1.32 17.33 -11.83
CA CYS A 63 -1.61 17.21 -10.41
C CYS A 63 -1.47 15.80 -9.84
N LEU A 64 -1.11 14.79 -10.66
CA LEU A 64 -1.21 13.37 -10.30
C LEU A 64 -2.56 13.01 -9.67
N ALA A 65 -3.66 13.60 -10.17
CA ALA A 65 -4.93 13.63 -9.45
C ALA A 65 -5.54 12.25 -9.16
N LYS A 66 -5.10 11.22 -9.90
CA LYS A 66 -5.48 9.82 -9.65
C LYS A 66 -4.97 9.28 -8.31
N PHE A 67 -3.79 9.73 -7.86
CA PHE A 67 -3.15 9.30 -6.61
C PHE A 67 -3.49 10.18 -5.42
N LEU A 68 -4.34 11.21 -5.61
CA LEU A 68 -4.80 12.04 -4.51
C LEU A 68 -5.74 11.26 -3.58
N PRO A 69 -5.71 11.56 -2.26
CA PRO A 69 -6.70 11.07 -1.31
C PRO A 69 -8.13 11.31 -1.81
N PRO A 70 -9.10 10.42 -1.52
CA PRO A 70 -10.46 10.49 -2.06
C PRO A 70 -11.14 11.84 -1.86
N LEU A 71 -10.99 12.44 -0.67
CA LEU A 71 -11.55 13.76 -0.35
C LEU A 71 -10.98 14.86 -1.23
N ILE A 72 -9.64 14.96 -1.31
CA ILE A 72 -8.94 15.96 -2.13
C ILE A 72 -9.30 15.79 -3.61
N ARG A 73 -9.31 14.54 -4.07
CA ARG A 73 -9.67 14.19 -5.44
C ARG A 73 -11.10 14.59 -5.78
N HIS A 74 -12.04 14.41 -4.86
CA HIS A 74 -13.43 14.81 -5.03
C HIS A 74 -13.56 16.34 -5.14
N SER A 75 -12.94 17.10 -4.22
CA SER A 75 -12.91 18.56 -4.28
C SER A 75 -12.29 19.06 -5.60
N PHE A 76 -11.20 18.45 -6.04
CA PHE A 76 -10.52 18.78 -7.30
C PHE A 76 -11.42 18.56 -8.53
N PHE A 77 -12.07 17.40 -8.63
CA PHE A 77 -12.95 17.13 -9.77
C PHE A 77 -14.23 17.97 -9.75
N SER A 78 -14.75 18.30 -8.57
CA SER A 78 -15.86 19.24 -8.41
C SER A 78 -15.49 20.62 -8.95
N LEU A 79 -14.27 21.10 -8.63
CA LEU A 79 -13.74 22.35 -9.17
C LEU A 79 -13.63 22.33 -10.70
N LEU A 80 -13.05 21.28 -11.30
CA LEU A 80 -12.96 21.16 -12.76
C LEU A 80 -14.35 21.18 -13.43
N THR A 81 -15.31 20.47 -12.83
CA THR A 81 -16.69 20.41 -13.31
C THR A 81 -17.36 21.79 -13.25
N LYS A 82 -17.14 22.56 -12.18
CA LYS A 82 -17.64 23.94 -12.02
C LYS A 82 -17.15 24.88 -13.13
N HIS A 83 -15.94 24.66 -13.66
CA HIS A 83 -15.36 25.43 -14.76
C HIS A 83 -15.60 24.80 -16.14
N HIS A 84 -16.53 23.85 -16.27
CA HIS A 84 -16.86 23.16 -17.52
C HIS A 84 -15.65 22.47 -18.17
N ILE A 85 -14.82 21.85 -17.33
CA ILE A 85 -13.74 20.94 -17.71
C ILE A 85 -14.16 19.54 -17.25
N ALA A 86 -14.58 18.72 -18.20
CA ALA A 86 -15.04 17.36 -17.97
C ALA A 86 -14.16 16.40 -18.78
N PRO A 87 -14.06 15.12 -18.36
CA PRO A 87 -13.38 14.11 -19.17
C PRO A 87 -14.03 14.02 -20.54
N SER A 88 -13.21 13.93 -21.59
CA SER A 88 -13.73 13.70 -22.94
C SER A 88 -14.50 12.38 -22.95
N PRO A 89 -15.71 12.31 -23.54
CA PRO A 89 -16.38 11.03 -23.72
C PRO A 89 -15.44 10.11 -24.50
N PRO A 90 -15.38 8.80 -24.17
CA PRO A 90 -14.56 7.85 -24.90
C PRO A 90 -14.93 7.98 -26.38
N GLN A 91 -13.99 8.47 -27.19
CA GLN A 91 -14.24 8.68 -28.60
C GLN A 91 -14.69 7.34 -29.18
N SER A 92 -15.93 7.30 -29.66
CA SER A 92 -16.44 6.24 -30.53
C SER A 92 -15.80 6.39 -31.92
N SER A 93 -14.46 6.40 -31.98
CA SER A 93 -13.78 6.27 -33.25
C SER A 93 -14.16 4.91 -33.82
N LEU A 94 -14.69 4.89 -35.05
CA LEU A 94 -15.07 3.67 -35.77
C LEU A 94 -13.91 2.65 -35.87
N SER A 95 -12.67 3.10 -35.65
CA SER A 95 -11.46 2.29 -35.59
C SER A 95 -10.66 2.55 -34.31
N PRO A 96 -10.08 1.51 -33.68
CA PRO A 96 -9.17 1.67 -32.55
C PRO A 96 -7.90 2.45 -32.98
N PRO A 97 -7.28 3.20 -32.05
CA PRO A 97 -6.03 3.91 -32.31
C PRO A 97 -4.94 2.90 -32.68
N SER A 98 -4.16 3.21 -33.71
CA SER A 98 -3.15 2.32 -34.28
C SER A 98 -1.82 3.04 -34.50
N ILE A 99 -0.77 2.26 -34.70
CA ILE A 99 0.57 2.77 -35.02
C ILE A 99 0.87 2.41 -36.47
N SER A 100 1.20 3.42 -37.28
CA SER A 100 1.62 3.23 -38.67
C SER A 100 3.03 3.78 -38.89
N THR A 101 3.91 2.92 -39.39
CA THR A 101 5.31 3.22 -39.73
C THR A 101 5.55 3.24 -41.23
N ALA A 102 4.50 3.43 -42.04
CA ALA A 102 4.55 3.39 -43.50
C ALA A 102 5.55 4.40 -44.10
N ASP A 103 5.74 5.55 -43.45
CA ASP A 103 6.76 6.53 -43.83
C ASP A 103 8.13 6.19 -43.18
N PRO A 104 9.23 6.10 -43.95
CA PRO A 104 10.56 5.91 -43.39
C PRO A 104 11.04 7.07 -42.50
N ASN A 105 10.55 8.30 -42.69
CA ASN A 105 10.99 9.49 -41.96
C ASN A 105 10.05 9.93 -40.83
N SER A 106 8.83 9.36 -40.75
CA SER A 106 7.88 9.71 -39.70
C SER A 106 7.12 8.49 -39.20
N VAL A 107 6.44 8.64 -38.07
CA VAL A 107 5.54 7.63 -37.50
C VAL A 107 4.21 8.29 -37.19
N LEU A 108 3.11 7.62 -37.52
CA LEU A 108 1.77 8.01 -37.12
C LEU A 108 1.38 7.17 -35.89
N ILE A 109 1.16 7.81 -34.75
CA ILE A 109 0.68 7.18 -33.52
C ILE A 109 -0.70 7.76 -33.22
N GLY A 110 -1.74 6.93 -33.33
CA GLY A 110 -3.12 7.41 -33.25
C GLY A 110 -3.41 8.42 -34.35
N SER A 111 -3.61 9.68 -33.97
CA SER A 111 -3.85 10.81 -34.87
C SER A 111 -2.65 11.75 -35.04
N THR A 112 -1.54 11.48 -34.35
CA THR A 112 -0.36 12.36 -34.32
C THR A 112 0.78 11.83 -35.16
N ARG A 113 1.28 12.65 -36.08
CA ARG A 113 2.47 12.36 -36.87
C ARG A 113 3.70 12.94 -36.18
N LEU A 114 4.69 12.09 -35.93
CA LEU A 114 5.96 12.43 -35.29
C LEU A 114 7.13 12.12 -36.21
N ASP A 115 8.14 12.98 -36.23
CA ASP A 115 9.34 12.77 -37.04
C ASP A 115 10.29 11.75 -36.39
N LYS A 116 10.87 10.89 -37.21
CA LYS A 116 11.88 9.93 -36.78
C LYS A 116 13.25 10.58 -36.75
N TYR A 117 13.98 10.34 -35.67
CA TYR A 117 15.36 10.72 -35.52
C TYR A 117 16.27 9.82 -36.36
N ARG A 118 17.19 10.41 -37.10
CA ARG A 118 18.16 9.69 -37.94
C ARG A 118 19.43 9.39 -37.15
N THR A 119 19.44 8.30 -36.41
CA THR A 119 20.66 7.79 -35.76
C THR A 119 21.63 7.24 -36.80
N ARG A 120 22.88 7.72 -36.80
CA ARG A 120 23.95 7.23 -37.68
C ARG A 120 24.92 6.29 -36.98
N ASP A 121 25.43 6.71 -35.82
CA ASP A 121 26.58 6.04 -35.17
C ASP A 121 26.19 5.10 -34.02
N SER A 122 24.94 5.15 -33.55
CA SER A 122 24.45 4.45 -32.35
C SER A 122 23.21 3.58 -32.60
N GLN A 123 23.09 2.97 -33.78
CA GLN A 123 21.90 2.19 -34.16
C GLN A 123 21.58 1.05 -33.16
N SER A 124 22.63 0.43 -32.59
CA SER A 124 22.51 -0.64 -31.58
C SER A 124 21.93 -0.18 -30.24
N LYS A 125 21.92 1.13 -29.97
CA LYS A 125 21.30 1.72 -28.78
C LYS A 125 19.81 2.02 -28.97
N ILE A 126 19.25 1.84 -30.17
CA ILE A 126 17.80 1.95 -30.37
C ILE A 126 17.15 0.67 -29.81
N PRO A 127 16.23 0.77 -28.85
CA PRO A 127 15.61 -0.40 -28.25
C PRO A 127 14.77 -1.18 -29.27
N SER A 128 14.72 -2.50 -29.08
CA SER A 128 13.81 -3.41 -29.80
C SER A 128 12.97 -4.15 -28.77
N VAL A 129 11.70 -3.76 -28.65
CA VAL A 129 10.81 -4.29 -27.61
C VAL A 129 9.62 -5.03 -28.23
N LEU A 130 9.32 -6.21 -27.68
CA LEU A 130 8.04 -6.87 -27.94
C LEU A 130 6.92 -6.04 -27.30
N PHE A 131 6.08 -5.46 -28.15
CA PHE A 131 4.98 -4.60 -27.76
C PHE A 131 3.75 -4.92 -28.61
N TYR A 132 2.60 -5.07 -27.96
CA TYR A 132 1.32 -5.28 -28.63
C TYR A 132 0.52 -3.98 -28.58
N ASP A 133 -0.08 -3.64 -29.72
CA ASP A 133 -0.80 -2.38 -29.91
C ASP A 133 -2.18 -2.45 -29.25
N VAL A 134 -2.19 -2.24 -27.94
CA VAL A 134 -3.40 -2.15 -27.12
C VAL A 134 -3.94 -0.72 -27.17
N PRO A 135 -5.26 -0.50 -27.38
CA PRO A 135 -5.82 0.84 -27.58
C PRO A 135 -5.41 1.87 -26.53
N GLN A 136 -5.49 1.51 -25.25
CA GLN A 136 -5.11 2.38 -24.13
C GLN A 136 -3.61 2.75 -24.15
N HIS A 137 -2.74 1.81 -24.50
CA HIS A 137 -1.31 2.08 -24.60
C HIS A 137 -0.96 2.91 -25.83
N VAL A 138 -1.67 2.75 -26.96
CA VAL A 138 -1.44 3.57 -28.16
C VAL A 138 -1.84 5.03 -27.90
N GLN A 139 -2.97 5.27 -27.23
CA GLN A 139 -3.36 6.64 -26.82
C GLN A 139 -2.36 7.26 -25.84
N LEU A 140 -1.83 6.45 -24.91
CA LEU A 140 -0.77 6.91 -24.01
C LEU A 140 0.53 7.21 -24.76
N LEU A 141 0.95 6.36 -25.70
CA LEU A 141 2.11 6.57 -26.55
C LEU A 141 1.97 7.84 -27.41
N GLU A 142 0.79 8.10 -27.96
CA GLU A 142 0.49 9.32 -28.71
C GLU A 142 0.74 10.55 -27.83
N ARG A 143 0.17 10.55 -26.61
CA ARG A 143 0.31 11.66 -25.65
C ARG A 143 1.76 11.88 -25.21
N ILE A 144 2.48 10.81 -24.89
CA ILE A 144 3.90 10.90 -24.49
C ILE A 144 4.75 11.37 -25.69
N GLY A 145 4.46 10.88 -26.89
CA GLY A 145 5.16 11.26 -28.11
C GLY A 145 4.95 12.73 -28.49
N GLN A 146 3.76 13.28 -28.24
CA GLN A 146 3.50 14.71 -28.35
C GLN A 146 4.45 15.50 -27.46
N ASP A 147 4.43 15.28 -26.14
CA ASP A 147 5.24 16.05 -25.18
C ASP A 147 6.74 15.89 -25.46
N PHE A 148 7.18 14.67 -25.83
CA PHE A 148 8.56 14.41 -26.24
C PHE A 148 8.96 15.27 -27.46
N SER A 149 8.07 15.44 -28.44
CA SER A 149 8.33 16.23 -29.65
C SER A 149 8.37 17.74 -29.41
N ILE A 150 7.70 18.24 -28.36
CA ILE A 150 7.80 19.65 -27.92
C ILE A 150 9.16 19.91 -27.24
N GLY A 151 9.88 18.84 -26.88
CA GLY A 151 11.18 18.90 -26.23
C GLY A 151 11.13 18.80 -24.71
N GLU A 152 10.01 18.33 -24.15
CA GLU A 152 9.88 18.14 -22.71
C GLU A 152 10.65 16.91 -22.21
N HIS A 153 11.18 17.00 -20.99
CA HIS A 153 11.63 15.85 -20.23
C HIS A 153 10.42 15.14 -19.62
N LEU A 154 10.45 13.81 -19.55
CA LEU A 154 9.27 13.01 -19.19
C LEU A 154 9.43 12.34 -17.82
N LEU A 155 8.34 12.27 -17.06
CA LEU A 155 8.24 11.50 -15.82
C LEU A 155 7.05 10.54 -15.93
N LEU A 156 7.33 9.24 -15.94
CA LEU A 156 6.30 8.19 -16.01
C LEU A 156 6.12 7.58 -14.61
N VAL A 157 4.94 7.78 -14.04
CA VAL A 157 4.58 7.36 -12.68
C VAL A 157 3.52 6.27 -12.73
N GLY A 158 3.68 5.19 -11.98
CA GLY A 158 2.67 4.13 -11.95
C GLY A 158 3.06 2.97 -11.06
N ASN A 159 2.14 2.03 -10.83
CA ASN A 159 2.45 0.82 -10.05
C ASN A 159 3.59 0.00 -10.69
N GLN A 160 4.17 -0.92 -9.92
CA GLN A 160 5.15 -1.85 -10.47
C GLN A 160 4.46 -2.78 -11.49
N GLY A 161 5.17 -3.13 -12.57
CA GLY A 161 4.67 -4.12 -13.54
C GLY A 161 3.55 -3.65 -14.49
N VAL A 162 3.21 -2.36 -14.51
CA VAL A 162 2.21 -1.77 -15.43
C VAL A 162 2.74 -1.51 -16.85
N GLY A 163 4.04 -1.69 -17.09
CA GLY A 163 4.64 -1.55 -18.44
C GLY A 163 5.36 -0.24 -18.74
N LYS A 164 5.73 0.56 -17.72
CA LYS A 164 6.48 1.84 -17.86
C LYS A 164 7.67 1.73 -18.82
N ASN A 165 8.59 0.79 -18.56
CA ASN A 165 9.74 0.51 -19.41
C ASN A 165 9.36 0.13 -20.85
N LYS A 166 8.34 -0.72 -21.04
CA LYS A 166 7.89 -1.16 -22.38
C LYS A 166 7.35 0.00 -23.22
N ILE A 167 6.62 0.92 -22.59
CA ILE A 167 6.06 2.11 -23.25
C ILE A 167 7.21 3.05 -23.66
N THR A 168 8.16 3.31 -22.76
CA THR A 168 9.35 4.12 -23.07
C THR A 168 10.16 3.51 -24.21
N ASP A 169 10.48 2.22 -24.13
CA ASP A 169 11.25 1.54 -25.17
C ASP A 169 10.53 1.53 -26.51
N LYS A 170 9.21 1.33 -26.51
CA LYS A 170 8.41 1.36 -27.74
C LYS A 170 8.43 2.76 -28.36
N LEU A 171 8.30 3.82 -27.56
CA LEU A 171 8.38 5.19 -28.07
C LEU A 171 9.74 5.46 -28.73
N LEU A 172 10.84 5.12 -28.05
CA LEU A 172 12.19 5.34 -28.57
C LEU A 172 12.47 4.50 -29.81
N GLN A 173 11.96 3.27 -29.87
CA GLN A 173 12.01 2.42 -31.05
C GLN A 173 11.28 3.07 -32.23
N LEU A 174 10.07 3.59 -32.02
CA LEU A 174 9.26 4.22 -33.08
C LEU A 174 9.90 5.50 -33.60
N LEU A 175 10.49 6.30 -32.72
CA LEU A 175 11.16 7.56 -33.05
C LEU A 175 12.60 7.38 -33.51
N GLY A 176 13.17 6.17 -33.48
CA GLY A 176 14.57 5.93 -33.84
C GLY A 176 15.55 6.67 -32.90
N ARG A 177 15.23 6.79 -31.61
CA ARG A 177 16.04 7.51 -30.63
C ARG A 177 16.97 6.54 -29.87
N PRO A 178 18.29 6.81 -29.78
CA PRO A 178 19.20 6.02 -28.97
C PRO A 178 18.87 6.14 -27.47
N ARG A 179 18.91 5.02 -26.75
CA ARG A 179 18.69 4.94 -25.30
C ARG A 179 20.00 4.67 -24.56
N ASP A 180 20.26 5.46 -23.53
CA ASP A 180 21.15 5.12 -22.42
C ASP A 180 20.30 4.83 -21.18
N TYR A 181 20.76 3.94 -20.30
CA TYR A 181 19.97 3.46 -19.17
C TYR A 181 20.75 3.48 -17.87
N ILE A 182 20.10 3.95 -16.80
CA ILE A 182 20.56 3.84 -15.43
C ILE A 182 19.38 3.41 -14.56
N GLN A 183 19.61 2.41 -13.70
CA GLN A 183 18.65 2.04 -12.67
C GLN A 183 19.14 2.56 -11.33
N LEU A 184 18.28 3.27 -10.60
CA LEU A 184 18.59 3.75 -9.27
C LEU A 184 18.14 2.76 -8.21
N HIS A 185 18.84 2.78 -7.09
CA HIS A 185 18.57 1.95 -5.93
C HIS A 185 18.87 2.75 -4.67
N ARG A 186 18.55 2.18 -3.51
CA ARG A 186 18.76 2.83 -2.21
C ARG A 186 20.23 3.15 -1.91
N ASP A 187 21.17 2.53 -2.61
CA ASP A 187 22.61 2.73 -2.45
C ASP A 187 23.23 3.59 -3.54
N THR A 188 22.44 4.07 -4.50
CA THR A 188 22.95 4.99 -5.51
C THR A 188 23.49 6.25 -4.85
N THR A 189 24.69 6.67 -5.24
CA THR A 189 25.34 7.90 -4.80
C THR A 189 25.43 8.92 -5.94
N VAL A 190 25.64 10.19 -5.61
CA VAL A 190 25.92 11.25 -6.60
C VAL A 190 27.10 10.90 -7.50
N GLN A 191 28.17 10.32 -6.93
CA GLN A 191 29.33 9.89 -7.70
C GLN A 191 28.95 8.82 -8.73
N SER A 192 28.17 7.80 -8.34
CA SER A 192 27.75 6.73 -9.25
C SER A 192 26.89 7.22 -10.44
N LEU A 193 26.18 8.35 -10.28
CA LEU A 193 25.42 8.99 -11.36
C LEU A 193 26.32 9.73 -12.37
N THR A 194 27.51 10.15 -11.96
CA THR A 194 28.36 11.06 -12.74
C THR A 194 29.59 10.36 -13.31
N VAL A 195 30.18 9.44 -12.56
CA VAL A 195 31.43 8.75 -12.90
C VAL A 195 31.35 7.28 -12.54
N GLN A 196 31.85 6.41 -13.43
CA GLN A 196 31.94 4.98 -13.20
C GLN A 196 33.40 4.53 -13.07
N PRO A 197 33.81 3.97 -11.92
CA PRO A 197 35.14 3.39 -11.78
C PRO A 197 35.19 2.06 -12.56
N VAL A 198 36.21 1.91 -13.40
CA VAL A 198 36.50 0.70 -14.16
C VAL A 198 37.96 0.31 -13.95
N VAL A 199 38.25 -1.00 -13.93
CA VAL A 199 39.64 -1.47 -13.86
C VAL A 199 40.12 -1.75 -15.28
N VAL A 200 41.10 -0.97 -15.73
CA VAL A 200 41.75 -1.14 -17.04
C VAL A 200 43.22 -1.41 -16.79
N GLU A 201 43.71 -2.56 -17.28
CA GLU A 201 45.12 -2.97 -17.13
C GLU A 201 45.63 -2.95 -15.67
N GLY A 202 44.77 -3.34 -14.72
CA GLY A 202 45.11 -3.37 -13.30
C GLY A 202 45.13 -2.00 -12.61
N LYS A 203 44.71 -0.92 -13.29
CA LYS A 203 44.55 0.42 -12.72
C LYS A 203 43.09 0.83 -12.70
N VAL A 204 42.67 1.53 -11.66
CA VAL A 204 41.33 2.15 -11.61
C VAL A 204 41.33 3.36 -12.52
N ALA A 205 40.53 3.31 -13.59
CA ALA A 205 40.21 4.42 -14.46
C ALA A 205 38.77 4.87 -14.20
N TYR A 206 38.51 6.15 -14.40
CA TYR A 206 37.19 6.75 -14.16
C TYR A 206 36.57 7.12 -15.50
N ASN A 207 35.52 6.40 -15.88
CA ASN A 207 34.81 6.61 -17.14
C ASN A 207 33.55 7.45 -16.90
N ASP A 208 33.10 8.10 -17.97
CA ASP A 208 31.82 8.80 -17.99
C ASP A 208 30.67 7.83 -17.71
N SER A 209 29.80 8.19 -16.77
CA SER A 209 28.56 7.43 -16.53
C SER A 209 27.63 7.50 -17.75
N PRO A 210 26.61 6.62 -17.83
CA PRO A 210 25.64 6.68 -18.93
C PRO A 210 24.91 8.03 -19.04
N LEU A 211 24.74 8.76 -17.92
CA LEU A 211 24.20 10.12 -17.90
C LEU A 211 25.10 11.07 -18.71
N VAL A 212 26.39 11.09 -18.40
CA VAL A 212 27.35 11.98 -19.06
C VAL A 212 27.51 11.62 -20.54
N GLN A 213 27.51 10.32 -20.86
CA GLN A 213 27.53 9.84 -22.24
C GLN A 213 26.30 10.29 -23.03
N ALA A 214 25.11 10.16 -22.45
CA ALA A 214 23.86 10.55 -23.09
C ALA A 214 23.81 12.05 -23.36
N VAL A 215 24.25 12.87 -22.39
CA VAL A 215 24.33 14.33 -22.51
C VAL A 215 25.25 14.74 -23.65
N LYS A 216 26.41 14.09 -23.79
CA LYS A 216 27.38 14.37 -24.86
C LYS A 216 26.86 13.97 -26.24
N ALA A 217 26.21 12.81 -26.33
CA ALA A 217 25.78 12.22 -27.59
C ALA A 217 24.38 12.65 -28.05
N GLY A 218 23.63 13.39 -27.21
CA GLY A 218 22.24 13.76 -27.52
C GLY A 218 21.28 12.58 -27.49
N HIS A 219 21.61 11.56 -26.72
CA HIS A 219 20.75 10.39 -26.54
C HIS A 219 19.66 10.66 -25.51
N VAL A 220 18.70 9.73 -25.42
CA VAL A 220 17.70 9.74 -24.36
C VAL A 220 18.23 8.93 -23.18
N LEU A 221 18.38 9.57 -22.03
CA LEU A 221 18.67 8.85 -20.78
C LEU A 221 17.35 8.39 -20.14
N VAL A 222 17.25 7.09 -19.90
CA VAL A 222 16.16 6.49 -19.12
C VAL A 222 16.67 6.18 -17.71
N VAL A 223 16.10 6.86 -16.71
CA VAL A 223 16.40 6.66 -15.28
C VAL A 223 15.26 5.87 -14.67
N ASP A 224 15.50 4.61 -14.31
CA ASP A 224 14.49 3.74 -13.71
C ASP A 224 14.61 3.68 -12.18
N GLU A 225 13.48 3.39 -11.53
CA GLU A 225 13.35 3.28 -10.07
C GLU A 225 13.87 4.51 -9.30
N ALA A 226 13.65 5.71 -9.84
CA ALA A 226 14.13 6.95 -9.23
C ALA A 226 13.55 7.23 -7.83
N ASP A 227 12.36 6.68 -7.55
CA ASP A 227 11.71 6.73 -6.24
C ASP A 227 12.48 5.97 -5.14
N LYS A 228 13.38 5.04 -5.52
CA LYS A 228 14.13 4.22 -4.56
C LYS A 228 15.44 4.86 -4.10
N ALA A 229 15.95 5.84 -4.83
CA ALA A 229 17.19 6.52 -4.47
C ALA A 229 16.94 7.56 -3.36
N PRO A 230 17.95 7.96 -2.59
CA PRO A 230 17.82 9.09 -1.69
C PRO A 230 17.43 10.38 -2.44
N THR A 231 16.55 11.22 -1.86
CA THR A 231 16.05 12.44 -2.53
C THR A 231 17.18 13.36 -2.99
N HIS A 232 18.23 13.53 -2.17
CA HIS A 232 19.39 14.36 -2.51
C HIS A 232 20.16 13.87 -3.74
N VAL A 233 20.13 12.56 -4.04
CA VAL A 233 20.77 11.97 -5.22
C VAL A 233 19.96 12.31 -6.46
N VAL A 234 18.63 12.21 -6.41
CA VAL A 234 17.79 12.53 -7.57
C VAL A 234 17.72 14.03 -7.82
N CYS A 235 17.75 14.86 -6.77
CA CYS A 235 17.77 16.32 -6.86
C CYS A 235 18.97 16.87 -7.65
N ILE A 236 20.04 16.10 -7.87
CA ILE A 236 21.13 16.54 -8.74
C ILE A 236 20.70 16.68 -10.21
N LEU A 237 19.67 15.93 -10.63
CA LEU A 237 19.11 16.03 -11.97
C LEU A 237 18.32 17.34 -12.16
N LYS A 238 17.96 18.03 -11.06
CA LYS A 238 17.18 19.27 -11.09
C LYS A 238 17.81 20.33 -11.98
N THR A 239 19.06 20.68 -11.71
CA THR A 239 19.75 21.76 -12.44
C THR A 239 19.99 21.35 -13.88
N LEU A 240 20.24 20.06 -14.14
CA LEU A 240 20.41 19.55 -15.50
C LEU A 240 19.14 19.72 -16.33
N VAL A 241 17.97 19.44 -15.74
CA VAL A 241 16.67 19.57 -16.43
C VAL A 241 16.23 21.04 -16.53
N GLU A 242 16.52 21.85 -15.52
CA GLU A 242 16.06 23.24 -15.45
C GLU A 242 16.88 24.20 -16.32
N SER A 243 18.20 24.11 -16.24
CA SER A 243 19.12 25.05 -16.90
C SER A 243 20.09 24.38 -17.87
N GLY A 244 20.06 23.05 -18.00
CA GLY A 244 21.08 22.33 -18.78
C GLY A 244 22.45 22.32 -18.11
N GLU A 245 22.52 22.64 -16.81
CA GLU A 245 23.78 22.71 -16.06
C GLU A 245 23.89 21.63 -14.98
N MET A 246 25.08 21.06 -14.83
CA MET A 246 25.34 20.10 -13.75
C MET A 246 26.83 20.04 -13.43
N ILE A 247 27.18 20.00 -12.15
CA ILE A 247 28.56 19.79 -11.69
C ILE A 247 28.77 18.29 -11.45
N LEU A 248 29.83 17.73 -12.02
CA LEU A 248 30.21 16.32 -11.87
C LEU A 248 31.15 16.14 -10.68
N SER A 249 31.19 14.94 -10.11
CA SER A 249 32.04 14.65 -8.94
C SER A 249 33.54 14.75 -9.20
N ASP A 250 33.96 14.66 -10.47
CA ASP A 250 35.35 14.81 -10.91
C ASP A 250 35.74 16.29 -11.20
N GLY A 251 34.86 17.23 -10.91
CA GLY A 251 35.09 18.68 -11.11
C GLY A 251 34.77 19.19 -12.52
N ARG A 252 34.36 18.31 -13.46
CA ARG A 252 33.83 18.77 -14.76
C ARG A 252 32.43 19.35 -14.61
N ARG A 253 32.01 20.17 -15.59
CA ARG A 253 30.70 20.82 -15.59
C ARG A 253 30.00 20.66 -16.92
N ILE A 254 28.76 20.19 -16.89
CA ILE A 254 27.83 20.22 -18.01
C ILE A 254 27.23 21.63 -18.08
N VAL A 255 27.18 22.20 -19.29
CA VAL A 255 26.56 23.50 -19.57
C VAL A 255 25.78 23.44 -20.88
N PRO A 256 24.80 24.34 -21.12
CA PRO A 256 24.13 24.46 -22.41
C PRO A 256 25.12 24.64 -23.57
N SER A 257 24.79 24.10 -24.75
CA SER A 257 25.64 24.26 -25.96
C SER A 257 25.85 25.72 -26.37
N THR A 258 24.99 26.64 -25.92
CA THR A 258 25.08 28.08 -26.19
C THR A 258 25.87 28.85 -25.13
N ASP A 259 26.39 28.18 -24.11
CA ASP A 259 27.10 28.83 -23.00
C ASP A 259 28.46 29.40 -23.45
N PRO A 260 28.83 30.62 -23.03
CA PRO A 260 30.11 31.24 -23.43
C PRO A 260 31.35 30.49 -22.92
N ARG A 261 31.20 29.61 -21.92
CA ARG A 261 32.29 28.77 -21.39
C ARG A 261 32.58 27.54 -22.25
N VAL A 262 31.77 27.25 -23.27
CA VAL A 262 32.00 26.13 -24.19
C VAL A 262 33.37 26.29 -24.86
N GLY A 263 34.21 25.27 -24.75
CA GLY A 263 35.61 25.27 -25.22
C GLY A 263 36.66 25.42 -24.11
N ALA A 264 36.26 25.82 -22.89
CA ALA A 264 37.14 25.80 -21.73
C ALA A 264 37.43 24.36 -21.25
N PRO A 265 38.58 24.12 -20.59
CA PRO A 265 38.88 22.80 -20.00
C PRO A 265 37.81 22.44 -18.96
N ASN A 266 37.50 21.15 -18.85
CA ASN A 266 36.50 20.59 -17.92
C ASN A 266 35.04 21.02 -18.18
N ILE A 267 34.73 21.67 -19.30
CA ILE A 267 33.37 21.98 -19.72
C ILE A 267 32.85 20.94 -20.72
N ILE A 268 31.64 20.44 -20.48
CA ILE A 268 30.93 19.49 -21.34
C ILE A 268 29.69 20.20 -21.91
N PRO A 269 29.65 20.53 -23.22
CA PRO A 269 28.46 21.09 -23.83
C PRO A 269 27.36 20.02 -23.90
N ALA A 270 26.19 20.31 -23.32
CA ALA A 270 25.01 19.47 -23.42
C ALA A 270 24.46 19.51 -24.85
N HIS A 271 24.25 18.34 -25.46
CA HIS A 271 23.71 18.24 -26.80
C HIS A 271 22.23 18.69 -26.83
N PRO A 272 21.77 19.55 -27.77
CA PRO A 272 20.40 20.07 -27.79
C PRO A 272 19.29 19.00 -27.86
N GLU A 273 19.60 17.86 -28.47
CA GLU A 273 18.70 16.70 -28.58
C GLU A 273 18.66 15.80 -27.35
N PHE A 274 19.49 16.05 -26.33
CA PHE A 274 19.48 15.27 -25.09
C PHE A 274 18.09 15.35 -24.43
N ARG A 275 17.55 14.21 -24.03
CA ARG A 275 16.28 14.11 -23.30
C ARG A 275 16.43 13.17 -22.11
N LEU A 276 15.61 13.43 -21.10
CA LEU A 276 15.58 12.65 -19.87
C LEU A 276 14.17 12.06 -19.72
N ILE A 277 14.10 10.76 -19.48
CA ILE A 277 12.87 10.05 -19.13
C ILE A 277 13.10 9.39 -17.77
N VAL A 278 12.36 9.82 -16.76
CA VAL A 278 12.41 9.28 -15.41
C VAL A 278 11.22 8.34 -15.21
N LEU A 279 11.47 7.15 -14.70
CA LEU A 279 10.44 6.18 -14.34
C LEU A 279 10.41 6.05 -12.82
N ALA A 280 9.20 6.18 -12.25
CA ALA A 280 9.00 6.11 -10.81
C ALA A 280 7.74 5.31 -10.45
N ASN A 281 7.70 4.78 -9.24
CA ASN A 281 6.48 4.24 -8.66
C ASN A 281 5.56 5.34 -8.15
N ARG A 282 4.28 4.99 -7.92
CA ARG A 282 3.31 5.95 -7.39
C ARG A 282 3.69 6.40 -5.98
N PRO A 283 3.42 7.66 -5.60
CA PRO A 283 3.55 8.11 -4.23
C PRO A 283 2.49 7.42 -3.33
N GLY A 284 2.84 7.12 -2.09
CA GLY A 284 1.93 6.61 -1.06
C GLY A 284 1.86 5.07 -0.92
N PHE A 285 1.13 4.61 0.11
CA PHE A 285 1.05 3.20 0.50
C PHE A 285 0.57 2.27 -0.63
N PRO A 286 1.15 1.06 -0.82
CA PRO A 286 2.17 0.40 0.01
C PRO A 286 3.61 0.83 -0.26
N PHE A 287 3.84 1.67 -1.28
CA PHE A 287 5.18 2.08 -1.69
C PHE A 287 5.62 3.35 -0.95
N LEU A 288 6.41 3.17 0.09
CA LEU A 288 7.09 4.24 0.83
C LEU A 288 8.40 4.65 0.11
N GLY A 289 8.27 5.11 -1.14
CA GLY A 289 9.39 5.71 -1.90
C GLY A 289 9.75 7.12 -1.40
N ASN A 290 10.78 7.72 -1.98
CA ASN A 290 11.09 9.13 -1.75
C ASN A 290 9.97 10.05 -2.30
N ASP A 291 9.94 11.31 -1.86
CA ASP A 291 9.02 12.31 -2.41
C ASP A 291 9.61 12.97 -3.68
N LEU A 292 9.89 12.16 -4.70
CA LEU A 292 10.41 12.63 -5.98
C LEU A 292 9.51 13.69 -6.62
N PHE A 293 8.20 13.49 -6.50
CA PHE A 293 7.22 14.33 -7.17
C PHE A 293 7.17 15.73 -6.58
N SER A 294 7.18 15.90 -5.24
CA SER A 294 7.22 17.26 -4.69
C SER A 294 8.55 17.96 -4.96
N ALA A 295 9.66 17.21 -5.03
CA ALA A 295 10.99 17.78 -5.23
C ALA A 295 11.25 18.25 -6.66
N LEU A 296 10.80 17.47 -7.66
CA LEU A 296 11.16 17.63 -9.08
C LEU A 296 9.99 17.51 -10.06
N GLY A 297 8.79 17.15 -9.61
CA GLY A 297 7.66 16.84 -10.50
C GLY A 297 7.24 17.99 -11.42
N ASP A 298 7.44 19.24 -10.99
CA ASP A 298 7.14 20.42 -11.79
C ASP A 298 8.05 20.58 -13.03
N LEU A 299 9.25 19.99 -13.00
CA LEU A 299 10.23 20.04 -14.07
C LEU A 299 9.91 19.11 -15.24
N PHE A 300 9.09 18.08 -15.03
CA PHE A 300 8.81 17.04 -16.03
C PHE A 300 7.38 17.10 -16.56
N SER A 301 7.18 16.69 -17.82
CA SER A 301 5.84 16.29 -18.28
C SER A 301 5.48 14.95 -17.66
N VAL A 302 4.44 14.94 -16.83
CA VAL A 302 4.10 13.80 -15.99
C VAL A 302 3.01 12.97 -16.64
N HIS A 303 3.27 11.67 -16.79
CA HIS A 303 2.33 10.71 -17.34
C HIS A 303 2.07 9.58 -16.34
N VAL A 304 0.81 9.42 -15.97
CA VAL A 304 0.37 8.32 -15.11
C VAL A 304 0.15 7.07 -15.96
N ILE A 305 0.81 5.97 -15.58
CA ILE A 305 0.70 4.67 -16.23
C ILE A 305 -0.01 3.71 -15.27
N ASP A 306 -1.19 3.27 -15.68
CA ASP A 306 -2.03 2.37 -14.92
C ASP A 306 -2.05 0.96 -15.52
N ASN A 307 -2.60 0.03 -14.74
CA ASN A 307 -3.00 -1.25 -15.32
C ASN A 307 -4.03 -1.01 -16.44
N PRO A 308 -4.01 -1.83 -17.51
CA PRO A 308 -4.97 -1.70 -18.59
C PRO A 308 -6.40 -1.94 -18.09
N SER A 309 -7.40 -1.35 -18.77
CA SER A 309 -8.81 -1.66 -18.55
C SER A 309 -9.09 -3.14 -18.82
N GLU A 310 -10.18 -3.71 -18.29
CA GLU A 310 -10.54 -5.13 -18.50
C GLU A 310 -10.49 -5.53 -19.99
N GLN A 311 -11.02 -4.67 -20.87
CA GLN A 311 -10.99 -4.88 -22.31
C GLN A 311 -9.56 -4.82 -22.88
N SER A 312 -8.77 -3.84 -22.47
CA SER A 312 -7.38 -3.65 -22.92
C SER A 312 -6.46 -4.76 -22.41
N GLU A 313 -6.65 -5.19 -21.17
CA GLU A 313 -5.90 -6.28 -20.54
C GLU A 313 -6.23 -7.61 -21.20
N LEU A 314 -7.51 -7.87 -21.52
CA LEU A 314 -7.90 -9.06 -22.26
C LEU A 314 -7.22 -9.13 -23.64
N VAL A 315 -7.19 -8.02 -24.39
CA VAL A 315 -6.50 -7.94 -25.70
C VAL A 315 -4.99 -8.17 -25.53
N LEU A 316 -4.38 -7.57 -24.50
CA LEU A 316 -2.97 -7.76 -24.20
C LEU A 316 -2.65 -9.22 -23.89
N LEU A 317 -3.41 -9.85 -23.00
CA LEU A 317 -3.20 -11.24 -22.60
C LEU A 317 -3.46 -12.21 -23.75
N SER A 318 -4.51 -11.98 -24.55
CA SER A 318 -4.79 -12.79 -25.76
C SER A 318 -3.65 -12.72 -26.78
N SER A 319 -2.91 -11.61 -26.81
CA SER A 319 -1.74 -11.46 -27.70
C SER A 319 -0.51 -12.24 -27.19
N TYR A 320 -0.39 -12.45 -25.88
CA TYR A 320 0.67 -13.26 -25.28
C TYR A 320 0.37 -14.75 -25.26
N GLY A 321 -0.91 -15.13 -25.17
CA GLY A 321 -1.37 -16.52 -25.15
C GLY A 321 -2.55 -16.73 -26.10
N PRO A 322 -2.31 -16.79 -27.42
CA PRO A 322 -3.38 -16.96 -28.42
C PRO A 322 -4.11 -18.31 -28.31
N ASP A 323 -3.45 -19.35 -27.78
CA ASP A 323 -4.03 -20.69 -27.63
C ASP A 323 -4.72 -20.87 -26.26
N VAL A 324 -4.57 -19.90 -25.35
CA VAL A 324 -5.23 -19.93 -24.04
C VAL A 324 -6.70 -19.58 -24.21
N PRO A 325 -7.65 -20.38 -23.66
CA PRO A 325 -9.07 -20.11 -23.83
C PRO A 325 -9.47 -18.71 -23.35
N ARG A 326 -10.26 -18.00 -24.15
CA ARG A 326 -10.69 -16.63 -23.85
C ARG A 326 -11.42 -16.49 -22.52
N ASP A 327 -12.18 -17.52 -22.12
CA ASP A 327 -12.86 -17.56 -20.83
C ASP A 327 -11.87 -17.58 -19.65
N THR A 328 -10.79 -18.36 -19.76
CA THR A 328 -9.69 -18.39 -18.79
C THR A 328 -9.03 -17.02 -18.65
N LEU A 329 -8.76 -16.36 -19.77
CA LEU A 329 -8.21 -15.00 -19.77
C LEU A 329 -9.16 -14.00 -19.09
N LEU A 330 -10.46 -14.09 -19.36
CA LEU A 330 -11.46 -13.21 -18.75
C LEU A 330 -11.55 -13.40 -17.23
N ARG A 331 -11.54 -14.64 -16.74
CA ARG A 331 -11.51 -14.94 -15.30
C ARG A 331 -10.28 -14.36 -14.63
N LEU A 332 -9.10 -14.50 -15.25
CA LEU A 332 -7.85 -13.94 -14.74
C LEU A 332 -7.91 -12.40 -14.67
N VAL A 333 -8.36 -11.73 -15.73
CA VAL A 333 -8.47 -10.26 -15.75
C VAL A 333 -9.39 -9.76 -14.64
N ARG A 334 -10.54 -10.41 -14.43
CA ARG A 334 -11.50 -10.02 -13.37
C ARG A 334 -10.96 -10.25 -11.97
N ALA A 335 -10.32 -11.40 -11.73
CA ALA A 335 -9.68 -11.70 -10.45
C ALA A 335 -8.57 -10.67 -10.12
N PHE A 336 -7.68 -10.40 -11.08
CA PHE A 336 -6.62 -9.39 -10.93
C PHE A 336 -7.18 -7.97 -10.76
N GLY A 337 -8.29 -7.65 -11.42
CA GLY A 337 -9.04 -6.40 -11.20
C GLY A 337 -9.49 -6.25 -9.74
N GLN A 338 -10.13 -7.29 -9.18
CA GLN A 338 -10.59 -7.28 -7.78
C GLN A 338 -9.41 -7.24 -6.79
N PHE A 339 -8.30 -7.92 -7.06
CA PHE A 339 -7.11 -7.83 -6.21
C PHE A 339 -6.55 -6.41 -6.15
N ARG A 340 -6.49 -5.72 -7.28
CA ARG A 340 -6.04 -4.33 -7.34
C ARG A 340 -6.98 -3.41 -6.56
N GLU A 341 -8.30 -3.60 -6.68
CA GLU A 341 -9.29 -2.84 -5.92
C GLU A 341 -9.14 -3.03 -4.41
N LEU A 342 -8.93 -4.27 -3.95
CA LEU A 342 -8.69 -4.54 -2.53
C LEU A 342 -7.35 -3.97 -2.04
N SER A 343 -6.32 -3.97 -2.87
CA SER A 343 -5.04 -3.34 -2.53
C SER A 343 -5.16 -1.82 -2.41
N ASP A 344 -5.93 -1.18 -3.31
CA ASP A 344 -6.24 0.25 -3.22
C ASP A 344 -7.05 0.60 -1.94
N LYS A 345 -7.84 -0.34 -1.43
CA LYS A 345 -8.55 -0.24 -0.13
C LYS A 345 -7.70 -0.65 1.08
N ALA A 346 -6.40 -0.93 0.90
CA ALA A 346 -5.47 -1.41 1.93
C ALA A 346 -5.87 -2.75 2.60
N LEU A 347 -6.73 -3.54 1.95
CA LEU A 347 -7.13 -4.88 2.40
C LEU A 347 -6.16 -5.97 1.91
N LEU A 348 -5.40 -5.68 0.86
CA LEU A 348 -4.29 -6.51 0.39
C LEU A 348 -2.97 -5.72 0.39
N PRO A 349 -1.87 -6.31 0.89
CA PRO A 349 -0.59 -5.62 0.99
C PRO A 349 0.05 -5.36 -0.37
N TYR A 350 -0.25 -6.18 -1.38
CA TYR A 350 0.41 -6.15 -2.68
C TYR A 350 -0.59 -5.93 -3.83
N PRO A 351 -0.36 -4.91 -4.69
CA PRO A 351 -1.18 -4.70 -5.88
C PRO A 351 -0.68 -5.61 -7.01
N TYR A 352 -1.40 -6.71 -7.27
CA TYR A 352 -1.02 -7.65 -8.32
C TYR A 352 -1.00 -7.01 -9.71
N SER A 353 0.14 -7.15 -10.37
CA SER A 353 0.48 -6.37 -11.57
C SER A 353 0.06 -7.08 -12.87
N THR A 354 -0.07 -6.31 -13.95
CA THR A 354 -0.29 -6.87 -15.30
C THR A 354 0.83 -7.85 -15.70
N ARG A 355 2.06 -7.63 -15.22
CA ARG A 355 3.21 -8.52 -15.46
C ARG A 355 2.97 -9.94 -14.94
N GLU A 356 2.38 -10.07 -13.76
CA GLU A 356 2.05 -11.38 -13.18
C GLU A 356 0.98 -12.10 -13.98
N ALA A 357 -0.08 -11.41 -14.39
CA ALA A 357 -1.09 -11.96 -15.29
C ALA A 357 -0.47 -12.44 -16.62
N VAL A 358 0.44 -11.64 -17.20
CA VAL A 358 1.18 -12.03 -18.41
C VAL A 358 2.06 -13.26 -18.16
N HIS A 359 2.69 -13.40 -17.00
CA HIS A 359 3.47 -14.60 -16.66
C HIS A 359 2.61 -15.85 -16.59
N ILE A 360 1.43 -15.78 -15.95
CA ILE A 360 0.48 -16.89 -15.89
C ILE A 360 0.06 -17.30 -17.31
N VAL A 361 -0.33 -16.34 -18.15
CA VAL A 361 -0.78 -16.61 -19.52
C VAL A 361 0.34 -17.18 -20.39
N LYS A 362 1.58 -16.65 -20.28
CA LYS A 362 2.74 -17.22 -20.98
C LYS A 362 3.04 -18.65 -20.54
N HIS A 363 2.87 -18.95 -19.25
CA HIS A 363 3.05 -20.30 -18.75
C HIS A 363 1.99 -21.23 -19.33
N LEU A 364 0.70 -20.86 -19.30
CA LEU A 364 -0.38 -21.66 -19.90
C LEU A 364 -0.23 -21.85 -21.41
N GLN A 365 0.29 -20.84 -22.11
CA GLN A 365 0.59 -20.93 -23.54
C GLN A 365 1.72 -21.95 -23.82
N ASN A 366 2.76 -21.96 -22.99
CA ASN A 366 3.91 -22.86 -23.17
C ASN A 366 3.65 -24.28 -22.64
N TYR A 367 2.77 -24.41 -21.65
CA TYR A 367 2.42 -25.67 -20.98
C TYR A 367 0.90 -25.85 -20.94
N PRO A 368 0.25 -26.20 -22.06
CA PRO A 368 -1.22 -26.29 -22.14
C PRO A 368 -1.85 -27.38 -21.26
N ASN A 369 -1.04 -28.36 -20.82
CA ASN A 369 -1.48 -29.45 -19.96
C ASN A 369 -1.42 -29.10 -18.47
N ASP A 370 -0.71 -28.02 -18.09
CA ASP A 370 -0.61 -27.59 -16.71
C ASP A 370 -1.92 -26.94 -16.27
N SER A 371 -2.28 -27.12 -15.00
CA SER A 371 -3.51 -26.55 -14.50
C SER A 371 -3.38 -25.04 -14.28
N MET A 372 -4.45 -24.28 -14.53
CA MET A 372 -4.51 -22.85 -14.18
C MET A 372 -4.19 -22.63 -12.69
N SER A 373 -4.58 -23.57 -11.84
CA SER A 373 -4.32 -23.59 -10.40
C SER A 373 -2.83 -23.53 -10.07
N GLU A 374 -2.01 -24.33 -10.75
CA GLU A 374 -0.56 -24.38 -10.56
C GLU A 374 0.12 -23.10 -11.06
N ALA A 375 -0.27 -22.63 -12.25
CA ALA A 375 0.24 -21.41 -12.85
C ALA A 375 -0.01 -20.18 -11.95
N VAL A 376 -1.21 -20.09 -11.41
CA VAL A 376 -1.64 -19.08 -10.44
C VAL A 376 -0.85 -19.26 -9.14
N SER A 377 -0.84 -20.45 -8.54
CA SER A 377 -0.14 -20.72 -7.26
C SER A 377 1.30 -20.22 -7.26
N ASN A 378 2.07 -20.49 -8.32
CA ASN A 378 3.48 -20.08 -8.41
C ASN A 378 3.68 -18.56 -8.31
N VAL A 379 2.68 -17.76 -8.68
CA VAL A 379 2.71 -16.30 -8.53
C VAL A 379 2.38 -15.87 -7.09
N PHE A 380 1.39 -16.49 -6.46
CA PHE A 380 0.92 -16.14 -5.11
C PHE A 380 1.73 -16.79 -3.98
N ASP A 381 2.70 -17.64 -4.31
CA ASP A 381 3.55 -18.36 -3.36
C ASP A 381 4.35 -17.43 -2.43
N PHE A 382 4.64 -16.20 -2.83
CA PHE A 382 5.31 -15.20 -1.99
C PHE A 382 4.44 -14.69 -0.83
N ASP A 383 3.11 -14.69 -1.00
CA ASP A 383 2.15 -14.25 0.02
C ASP A 383 1.82 -15.36 1.05
N LYS A 384 2.47 -16.53 0.93
CA LYS A 384 2.29 -17.68 1.85
C LYS A 384 2.50 -17.32 3.31
N TYR A 385 3.30 -16.29 3.62
CA TYR A 385 3.63 -15.89 4.97
C TYR A 385 2.55 -15.00 5.63
N ASN A 386 1.57 -14.50 4.87
CA ASN A 386 0.44 -13.74 5.42
C ASN A 386 -0.85 -14.58 5.29
N SER A 387 -1.23 -15.27 6.37
CA SER A 387 -2.42 -16.13 6.42
C SER A 387 -3.72 -15.39 6.08
N ALA A 388 -3.88 -14.14 6.55
CA ALA A 388 -5.06 -13.32 6.28
C ALA A 388 -5.15 -12.92 4.81
N ALA A 389 -4.05 -12.47 4.20
CA ALA A 389 -4.02 -12.16 2.77
C ALA A 389 -4.30 -13.40 1.92
N LYS A 390 -3.72 -14.55 2.28
CA LYS A 390 -3.93 -15.83 1.58
C LYS A 390 -5.40 -16.26 1.55
N GLU A 391 -6.12 -16.16 2.66
CA GLU A 391 -7.55 -16.51 2.72
C GLU A 391 -8.39 -15.63 1.79
N THR A 392 -8.13 -14.32 1.79
CA THR A 392 -8.79 -13.36 0.91
C THR A 392 -8.51 -13.65 -0.56
N LEU A 393 -7.25 -13.97 -0.90
CA LEU A 393 -6.87 -14.34 -2.27
C LEU A 393 -7.58 -15.62 -2.74
N LEU A 394 -7.57 -16.65 -1.91
CA LEU A 394 -8.24 -17.92 -2.21
C LEU A 394 -9.74 -17.74 -2.40
N LYS A 395 -10.38 -16.92 -1.56
CA LYS A 395 -11.81 -16.60 -1.69
C LYS A 395 -12.12 -15.98 -3.05
N ILE A 396 -11.36 -14.96 -3.45
CA ILE A 396 -11.55 -14.28 -4.74
C ILE A 396 -11.31 -15.22 -5.92
N LEU A 397 -10.24 -16.02 -5.87
CA LEU A 397 -9.93 -16.96 -6.95
C LEU A 397 -11.07 -17.96 -7.14
N ASN A 398 -11.62 -18.48 -6.02
CA ASN A 398 -12.78 -19.37 -6.06
C ASN A 398 -14.05 -18.66 -6.56
N GLU A 399 -14.31 -17.41 -6.15
CA GLU A 399 -15.44 -16.60 -6.66
C GLU A 399 -15.40 -16.41 -8.18
N HIS A 400 -14.21 -16.25 -8.76
CA HIS A 400 -14.02 -16.14 -10.22
C HIS A 400 -13.87 -17.49 -10.93
N GLY A 401 -14.11 -18.61 -10.24
CA GLY A 401 -14.03 -19.94 -10.82
C GLY A 401 -12.61 -20.37 -11.21
N ILE A 402 -11.61 -19.89 -10.46
CA ILE A 402 -10.21 -20.31 -10.50
C ILE A 402 -9.98 -21.22 -9.29
N PRO A 403 -10.15 -22.55 -9.43
CA PRO A 403 -9.96 -23.45 -8.32
C PRO A 403 -8.48 -23.46 -7.97
N VAL A 404 -8.08 -22.95 -6.81
CA VAL A 404 -6.67 -23.03 -6.38
C VAL A 404 -6.55 -23.99 -5.22
N ASN A 405 -6.06 -25.18 -5.52
CA ASN A 405 -5.53 -26.05 -4.48
C ASN A 405 -4.13 -25.54 -4.12
N LEU A 406 -4.04 -24.57 -3.21
CA LEU A 406 -2.78 -24.24 -2.54
C LEU A 406 -2.43 -25.35 -1.54
N SER A 407 -2.36 -26.60 -2.01
CA SER A 407 -1.76 -27.69 -1.25
C SER A 407 -0.25 -27.46 -1.18
N HIS A 408 0.25 -27.42 0.05
CA HIS A 408 1.65 -27.37 0.42
C HIS A 408 2.46 -28.41 -0.37
N THR A 409 3.13 -28.06 -1.47
CA THR A 409 3.84 -29.11 -2.23
C THR A 409 5.29 -28.86 -2.62
N LEU A 410 5.93 -27.70 -2.42
CA LEU A 410 7.32 -27.57 -2.95
C LEU A 410 8.44 -27.00 -2.06
N LEU A 411 8.24 -26.47 -0.84
CA LEU A 411 9.39 -25.97 -0.04
C LEU A 411 9.38 -26.25 1.48
N GLU A 412 8.55 -27.16 1.99
CA GLU A 412 8.65 -27.65 3.38
C GLU A 412 9.09 -29.12 3.42
N LYS A 413 10.33 -29.39 2.96
CA LYS A 413 11.08 -30.56 3.45
C LYS A 413 12.01 -30.10 4.57
N LYS A 414 11.43 -29.88 5.74
CA LYS A 414 12.02 -30.18 7.06
C LYS A 414 10.96 -29.99 8.15
N ASP A 415 10.65 -31.12 8.77
CA ASP A 415 10.12 -31.31 10.14
C ASP A 415 8.72 -30.80 10.49
N LYS A 416 7.72 -31.17 9.69
CA LYS A 416 6.40 -31.55 10.24
C LYS A 416 6.05 -32.97 9.80
N PRO A 417 5.67 -33.88 10.70
CA PRO A 417 5.24 -35.21 10.31
C PRO A 417 3.99 -35.09 9.43
N LEU A 418 4.11 -35.51 8.17
CA LEU A 418 3.01 -35.65 7.23
C LEU A 418 1.89 -36.50 7.88
N GLN A 419 0.74 -35.89 8.17
CA GLN A 419 -0.46 -36.63 8.57
C GLN A 419 -1.06 -37.30 7.33
N LEU A 420 -0.71 -38.58 7.13
CA LEU A 420 -1.32 -39.45 6.13
C LEU A 420 -2.77 -39.74 6.53
N THR A 421 -3.75 -39.18 5.81
CA THR A 421 -5.16 -39.57 5.97
C THR A 421 -5.40 -40.86 5.20
N VAL A 422 -5.51 -41.98 5.92
CA VAL A 422 -5.81 -43.28 5.30
C VAL A 422 -7.33 -43.47 5.28
N GLN A 423 -7.91 -43.59 4.08
CA GLN A 423 -9.31 -43.99 3.94
C GLN A 423 -9.46 -45.48 4.27
N ARG A 424 -10.44 -45.80 5.11
CA ARG A 424 -10.72 -47.17 5.53
C ARG A 424 -12.23 -47.38 5.61
N ASP A 425 -12.72 -48.50 5.08
CA ASP A 425 -14.08 -48.96 5.34
C ASP A 425 -14.09 -49.80 6.61
N SER A 426 -15.00 -49.46 7.52
CA SER A 426 -15.11 -50.11 8.82
C SER A 426 -16.06 -51.31 8.77
N GLY A 427 -17.02 -51.32 7.84
CA GLY A 427 -17.97 -52.41 7.61
C GLY A 427 -18.89 -52.73 8.80
N LEU A 428 -18.98 -51.85 9.79
CA LEU A 428 -19.69 -52.10 11.05
C LEU A 428 -20.61 -50.93 11.42
N ASP A 429 -21.79 -51.24 11.96
CA ASP A 429 -22.80 -50.24 12.33
C ASP A 429 -22.46 -49.47 13.61
N THR A 430 -23.04 -48.26 13.71
CA THR A 430 -22.94 -47.35 14.87
C THR A 430 -23.94 -47.72 15.96
N SER A 431 -23.52 -47.55 17.21
CA SER A 431 -24.36 -47.67 18.39
C SER A 431 -24.59 -46.28 19.04
N GLU A 432 -24.81 -46.21 20.34
CA GLU A 432 -25.01 -44.92 21.03
C GLU A 432 -23.70 -44.14 21.20
N PRO A 433 -23.70 -42.80 20.96
CA PRO A 433 -22.53 -41.96 21.09
C PRO A 433 -22.06 -41.85 22.56
N LYS A 434 -20.76 -41.86 22.78
CA LYS A 434 -20.10 -41.76 24.10
C LYS A 434 -18.75 -41.03 23.99
N HIS A 435 -18.16 -40.61 25.11
CA HIS A 435 -16.83 -39.97 25.08
C HIS A 435 -15.72 -40.97 24.70
N GLY A 436 -15.77 -42.19 25.25
CA GLY A 436 -14.67 -43.15 25.21
C GLY A 436 -13.83 -43.10 26.49
N LYS A 437 -13.01 -44.12 26.73
CA LYS A 437 -12.07 -44.17 27.85
C LYS A 437 -10.82 -43.35 27.52
N GLU A 438 -10.22 -42.72 28.52
CA GLU A 438 -8.91 -42.09 28.36
C GLU A 438 -7.80 -43.12 28.47
N ASP A 439 -6.88 -43.08 27.51
CA ASP A 439 -5.64 -43.85 27.57
C ASP A 439 -4.56 -43.04 28.31
N PRO A 440 -4.07 -43.49 29.47
CA PRO A 440 -3.04 -42.80 30.23
C PRO A 440 -1.68 -42.71 29.50
N ASN A 441 -1.41 -43.58 28.53
CA ASN A 441 -0.17 -43.56 27.75
C ASN A 441 -0.31 -42.76 26.43
N ASN A 442 -1.52 -42.29 26.12
CA ASN A 442 -1.86 -41.64 24.84
C ASN A 442 -1.41 -42.47 23.62
N ASP A 443 -1.57 -43.79 23.65
CA ASP A 443 -1.21 -44.64 22.51
C ASP A 443 -2.18 -44.40 21.32
N PRO A 444 -1.72 -44.55 20.06
CA PRO A 444 -2.57 -44.32 18.88
C PRO A 444 -3.59 -45.45 18.71
N HIS A 445 -4.87 -45.14 18.88
CA HIS A 445 -5.98 -46.07 18.67
C HIS A 445 -6.67 -45.82 17.33
N VAL A 446 -6.65 -46.81 16.44
CA VAL A 446 -7.23 -46.72 15.08
C VAL A 446 -8.39 -47.69 14.93
N GLY A 447 -9.60 -47.16 14.78
CA GLY A 447 -10.83 -47.96 14.69
C GLY A 447 -11.31 -48.51 16.05
N GLY A 448 -12.60 -48.88 16.11
CA GLY A 448 -13.26 -49.36 17.33
C GLY A 448 -14.06 -48.27 18.07
N ASN A 449 -14.62 -48.59 19.24
CA ASN A 449 -15.52 -47.71 20.01
C ASN A 449 -15.14 -47.60 21.50
N THR A 450 -13.87 -47.77 21.84
CA THR A 450 -13.44 -47.87 23.24
C THR A 450 -12.76 -46.61 23.76
N TRP A 451 -11.92 -45.95 22.96
CA TRP A 451 -11.01 -44.89 23.41
C TRP A 451 -11.40 -43.50 22.92
N ALA A 452 -11.18 -42.48 23.76
CA ALA A 452 -11.36 -41.07 23.45
C ALA A 452 -10.10 -40.47 22.81
N GLY A 453 -10.25 -39.82 21.65
CA GLY A 453 -9.17 -39.29 20.82
C GLY A 453 -8.60 -40.29 19.80
N GLY A 454 -9.21 -41.47 19.68
CA GLY A 454 -8.89 -42.43 18.63
C GLY A 454 -9.27 -41.91 17.24
N THR A 455 -8.63 -42.45 16.20
CA THR A 455 -8.83 -42.01 14.83
C THR A 455 -9.53 -43.09 14.00
N GLY A 456 -10.54 -42.72 13.20
CA GLY A 456 -11.32 -43.66 12.38
C GLY A 456 -12.19 -44.64 13.17
N GLY A 457 -12.52 -44.32 14.42
CA GLY A 457 -13.39 -45.11 15.29
C GLY A 457 -14.89 -44.91 15.04
N ARG A 458 -15.73 -45.54 15.87
CA ARG A 458 -17.18 -45.32 15.89
C ARG A 458 -17.66 -45.00 17.29
N ASP A 459 -18.75 -44.23 17.39
CA ASP A 459 -19.46 -43.89 18.63
C ASP A 459 -18.65 -43.07 19.67
N THR A 460 -17.31 -43.02 19.62
CA THR A 460 -16.46 -42.28 20.58
C THR A 460 -16.03 -40.90 20.08
N ALA A 461 -15.64 -40.00 20.99
CA ALA A 461 -15.08 -38.69 20.62
C ALA A 461 -13.69 -38.86 20.01
N GLY A 462 -13.45 -38.33 18.81
CA GLY A 462 -12.21 -38.56 18.06
C GLY A 462 -12.22 -37.93 16.68
N LEU A 463 -11.16 -38.18 15.90
CA LEU A 463 -11.01 -37.63 14.55
C LEU A 463 -11.30 -38.69 13.47
N GLY A 464 -12.11 -38.33 12.47
CA GLY A 464 -12.32 -39.16 11.28
C GLY A 464 -13.25 -40.38 11.43
N GLY A 465 -13.90 -40.55 12.59
CA GLY A 465 -14.84 -41.64 12.87
C GLY A 465 -16.32 -41.38 12.51
N LYS A 466 -17.19 -42.38 12.73
CA LYS A 466 -18.64 -42.36 12.45
C LYS A 466 -19.45 -42.39 13.75
N GLY A 467 -20.41 -41.48 13.93
CA GLY A 467 -21.35 -41.51 15.07
C GLY A 467 -20.81 -41.00 16.42
N GLY A 468 -19.60 -40.41 16.47
CA GLY A 468 -19.06 -39.79 17.68
C GLY A 468 -19.69 -38.42 18.01
N PRO A 469 -19.71 -38.00 19.29
CA PRO A 469 -20.43 -36.79 19.73
C PRO A 469 -19.73 -35.46 19.40
N TYR A 470 -18.40 -35.43 19.33
CA TYR A 470 -17.60 -34.25 18.99
C TYR A 470 -16.18 -34.66 18.60
N ARG A 471 -15.42 -33.71 18.04
CA ARG A 471 -14.04 -33.93 17.61
C ARG A 471 -13.07 -33.69 18.75
N LEU A 472 -12.13 -34.60 18.93
CA LEU A 472 -11.09 -34.54 19.94
C LEU A 472 -9.77 -34.98 19.30
N ASP A 473 -8.80 -34.06 19.25
CA ASP A 473 -7.48 -34.28 18.66
C ASP A 473 -6.45 -34.54 19.76
N LYS A 474 -5.74 -35.66 19.68
CA LYS A 474 -4.63 -36.04 20.58
C LYS A 474 -3.27 -36.07 19.87
N GLY A 475 -3.17 -35.51 18.67
CA GLY A 475 -1.94 -35.42 17.88
C GLY A 475 -1.60 -36.67 17.07
N HIS A 476 -2.56 -37.59 16.90
CA HIS A 476 -2.37 -38.87 16.20
C HIS A 476 -2.70 -38.78 14.70
N THR A 477 -2.24 -39.75 13.91
CA THR A 477 -2.56 -39.84 12.48
C THR A 477 -4.05 -40.11 12.27
N VAL A 478 -4.73 -39.24 11.51
CA VAL A 478 -6.19 -39.29 11.32
C VAL A 478 -6.58 -40.33 10.27
N HIS A 479 -7.23 -41.40 10.68
CA HIS A 479 -7.90 -42.35 9.79
C HIS A 479 -9.33 -41.89 9.55
N GLN A 480 -9.73 -41.68 8.28
CA GLN A 480 -11.09 -41.25 7.94
C GLN A 480 -11.90 -42.41 7.37
N ILE A 481 -13.13 -42.53 7.85
CA ILE A 481 -14.14 -43.41 7.27
C ILE A 481 -14.70 -42.80 5.97
N SER A 482 -15.14 -43.63 5.03
CA SER A 482 -15.74 -43.21 3.75
C SER A 482 -16.99 -42.33 3.93
N GLU A 483 -17.24 -41.42 2.99
CA GLU A 483 -18.40 -40.50 3.03
C GLU A 483 -19.74 -41.27 2.98
N ALA A 484 -19.78 -42.42 2.30
CA ALA A 484 -20.94 -43.31 2.27
C ALA A 484 -21.27 -43.87 3.66
N GLU A 485 -20.26 -44.31 4.43
CA GLU A 485 -20.45 -44.79 5.79
C GLU A 485 -20.88 -43.65 6.73
N LYS A 486 -20.33 -42.43 6.58
CA LYS A 486 -20.78 -41.24 7.35
C LYS A 486 -22.22 -40.84 7.05
N ALA A 487 -22.67 -40.99 5.81
CA ALA A 487 -24.07 -40.71 5.43
C ALA A 487 -25.04 -41.75 6.00
N ALA A 488 -24.60 -43.00 6.15
CA ALA A 488 -25.39 -44.12 6.69
C ALA A 488 -25.53 -44.13 8.22
N ILE A 489 -25.42 -42.98 8.91
CA ILE A 489 -25.68 -42.88 10.35
C ILE A 489 -27.20 -42.74 10.58
N PRO A 490 -27.82 -43.61 11.40
CA PRO A 490 -29.23 -43.47 11.76
C PRO A 490 -29.53 -42.11 12.43
N GLU A 491 -30.68 -41.50 12.09
CA GLU A 491 -31.07 -40.16 12.59
C GLU A 491 -31.10 -40.06 14.13
N HIS A 492 -31.46 -41.14 14.83
CA HIS A 492 -31.45 -41.17 16.30
C HIS A 492 -30.03 -41.03 16.90
N VAL A 493 -29.01 -41.60 16.25
CA VAL A 493 -27.60 -41.48 16.65
C VAL A 493 -27.08 -40.07 16.38
N LYS A 494 -27.46 -39.45 15.24
CA LYS A 494 -27.12 -38.06 14.94
C LYS A 494 -27.71 -37.09 15.97
N LYS A 495 -28.97 -37.31 16.37
CA LYS A 495 -29.64 -36.50 17.38
C LYS A 495 -28.98 -36.65 18.76
N ALA A 496 -28.68 -37.88 19.19
CA ALA A 496 -27.98 -38.14 20.45
C ALA A 496 -26.54 -37.59 20.46
N ALA A 497 -25.83 -37.68 19.33
CA ALA A 497 -24.47 -37.13 19.18
C ALA A 497 -24.48 -35.60 19.24
N ARG A 498 -25.50 -34.97 18.63
CA ARG A 498 -25.72 -33.52 18.71
C ARG A 498 -26.05 -33.06 20.12
N GLU A 499 -26.93 -33.76 20.84
CA GLU A 499 -27.24 -33.45 22.24
C GLU A 499 -26.01 -33.59 23.16
N MET A 500 -25.19 -34.62 22.96
CA MET A 500 -23.94 -34.82 23.70
C MET A 500 -22.86 -33.81 23.31
N GLY A 501 -22.76 -33.45 22.03
CA GLY A 501 -21.87 -32.40 21.53
C GLY A 501 -22.25 -31.01 22.03
N GLU A 502 -23.53 -30.69 22.08
CA GLU A 502 -24.04 -29.45 22.68
C GLU A 502 -23.77 -29.41 24.18
N LYS A 503 -23.87 -30.55 24.89
CA LYS A 503 -23.51 -30.66 26.31
C LYS A 503 -22.01 -30.47 26.54
N ALA A 504 -21.15 -31.11 25.75
CA ALA A 504 -19.69 -30.98 25.85
C ALA A 504 -19.20 -29.59 25.42
N PHE A 505 -19.82 -28.99 24.39
CA PHE A 505 -19.58 -27.60 24.01
C PHE A 505 -19.98 -26.65 25.13
N ARG A 506 -21.12 -26.90 25.79
CA ARG A 506 -21.57 -26.15 26.98
C ARG A 506 -20.63 -26.33 28.17
N GLU A 507 -20.00 -27.48 28.34
CA GLU A 507 -18.98 -27.72 29.37
C GLU A 507 -17.64 -27.05 29.03
N LYS A 508 -17.21 -27.06 27.76
CA LYS A 508 -16.00 -26.35 27.30
C LYS A 508 -16.15 -24.83 27.32
N LEU A 509 -17.36 -24.34 27.04
CA LEU A 509 -17.76 -22.95 27.27
C LEU A 509 -17.72 -22.56 28.76
N LYS A 510 -18.01 -23.51 29.67
CA LYS A 510 -17.82 -23.31 31.12
C LYS A 510 -16.33 -23.26 31.51
N GLU A 511 -15.47 -24.05 30.87
CA GLU A 511 -14.00 -23.98 31.07
C GLU A 511 -13.41 -22.64 30.62
N ILE A 512 -13.86 -22.10 29.48
CA ILE A 512 -13.49 -20.77 28.96
C ILE A 512 -14.26 -19.65 29.71
N GLN A 513 -15.17 -20.03 30.62
CA GLN A 513 -16.07 -19.15 31.36
C GLN A 513 -16.91 -18.19 30.47
N MET A 514 -17.24 -18.55 29.23
CA MET A 514 -17.99 -17.72 28.28
C MET A 514 -19.31 -18.41 27.92
N SER A 515 -20.46 -17.76 28.10
CA SER A 515 -21.75 -18.36 27.74
C SER A 515 -22.01 -18.32 26.23
N GLN A 516 -22.96 -19.13 25.72
CA GLN A 516 -23.40 -19.04 24.32
C GLN A 516 -23.98 -17.67 23.97
N TYR A 517 -24.59 -17.01 24.96
CA TYR A 517 -25.10 -15.65 24.83
C TYR A 517 -23.93 -14.66 24.66
N ASP A 518 -22.88 -14.79 25.48
CA ASP A 518 -21.69 -13.94 25.41
C ASP A 518 -20.99 -14.01 24.04
N ALA A 519 -20.90 -15.21 23.45
CA ALA A 519 -20.31 -15.38 22.12
C ALA A 519 -21.13 -14.72 21.03
N LYS A 520 -22.46 -14.75 21.16
CA LYS A 520 -23.35 -14.05 20.23
C LYS A 520 -23.16 -12.53 20.34
N VAL A 521 -23.16 -11.99 21.56
CA VAL A 521 -22.98 -10.56 21.81
C VAL A 521 -21.62 -10.07 21.31
N TYR A 522 -20.54 -10.82 21.53
CA TYR A 522 -19.22 -10.44 21.00
C TYR A 522 -19.19 -10.38 19.46
N ASN A 523 -19.78 -11.38 18.80
CA ASN A 523 -19.82 -11.44 17.34
C ASN A 523 -20.65 -10.31 16.71
N GLU A 524 -21.66 -9.78 17.43
CA GLU A 524 -22.43 -8.62 16.97
C GLU A 524 -21.53 -7.39 16.74
N TYR A 525 -20.50 -7.21 17.56
CA TYR A 525 -19.54 -6.10 17.45
C TYR A 525 -18.26 -6.45 16.68
N SER A 526 -17.80 -7.71 16.68
CA SER A 526 -16.54 -8.09 16.02
C SER A 526 -16.68 -8.37 14.52
N LEU A 527 -17.81 -8.91 14.06
CA LEU A 527 -18.04 -9.22 12.64
C LEU A 527 -18.05 -7.97 11.74
N PRO A 528 -18.69 -6.84 12.12
CA PRO A 528 -18.70 -5.62 11.31
C PRO A 528 -17.30 -5.06 11.02
N VAL A 529 -16.35 -5.25 11.95
CA VAL A 529 -15.00 -4.66 11.88
C VAL A 529 -13.91 -5.63 11.39
N GLN A 530 -14.26 -6.86 11.03
CA GLN A 530 -13.28 -7.91 10.71
C GLN A 530 -12.33 -7.52 9.55
N ASN A 531 -12.86 -6.85 8.52
CA ASN A 531 -12.05 -6.39 7.38
C ASN A 531 -11.10 -5.25 7.80
N GLN A 532 -11.57 -4.37 8.67
CA GLN A 532 -10.83 -3.23 9.19
C GLN A 532 -9.69 -3.69 10.11
N VAL A 533 -9.93 -4.73 10.93
CA VAL A 533 -8.89 -5.40 11.73
C VAL A 533 -7.78 -5.94 10.82
N GLN A 534 -8.13 -6.60 9.72
CA GLN A 534 -7.14 -7.11 8.76
C GLN A 534 -6.34 -5.99 8.11
N ALA A 535 -7.00 -4.92 7.64
CA ALA A 535 -6.32 -3.76 7.07
C ALA A 535 -5.33 -3.15 8.06
N LEU A 536 -5.74 -2.99 9.32
CA LEU A 536 -4.91 -2.42 10.37
C LEU A 536 -3.71 -3.31 10.71
N ARG A 537 -3.91 -4.64 10.79
CA ARG A 537 -2.82 -5.62 10.95
C ARG A 537 -1.81 -5.57 9.80
N ILE A 538 -2.28 -5.42 8.56
CA ILE A 538 -1.40 -5.25 7.39
C ILE A 538 -0.56 -3.97 7.53
N ILE A 539 -1.18 -2.85 7.88
CA ILE A 539 -0.48 -1.58 8.11
C ILE A 539 0.59 -1.74 9.21
N LEU A 540 0.22 -2.29 10.37
CA LEU A 540 1.13 -2.52 11.50
C LEU A 540 2.31 -3.44 11.12
N SER A 541 2.06 -4.50 10.35
CA SER A 541 3.12 -5.40 9.86
C SER A 541 4.08 -4.72 8.89
N SER A 542 3.58 -3.84 8.02
CA SER A 542 4.41 -3.08 7.08
C SER A 542 5.32 -2.06 7.78
N LEU A 543 4.84 -1.48 8.88
CA LEU A 543 5.63 -0.60 9.75
C LEU A 543 6.81 -1.36 10.39
N GLN A 544 6.66 -2.66 10.68
CA GLN A 544 7.73 -3.49 11.27
C GLN A 544 8.89 -3.74 10.28
N ALA A 545 8.61 -3.92 8.99
CA ALA A 545 9.60 -4.29 7.97
C ALA A 545 10.71 -3.23 7.74
N LYS A 546 10.47 -1.97 8.11
CA LYS A 546 11.46 -0.87 8.01
C LYS A 546 12.56 -0.88 9.07
N SER A 547 12.43 -1.66 10.15
CA SER A 547 13.37 -1.60 11.30
C SER A 547 14.70 -2.33 11.13
N GLN A 548 14.85 -3.15 10.08
CA GLN A 548 16.09 -3.86 9.76
C GLN A 548 16.77 -3.23 8.53
N GLU A 549 17.07 -1.93 8.59
CA GLU A 549 17.76 -1.24 7.50
C GLU A 549 19.28 -1.32 7.63
N ARG A 550 19.93 -1.66 6.50
CA ARG A 550 21.39 -1.67 6.36
C ARG A 550 21.95 -0.26 6.37
N VAL A 551 22.75 0.07 7.37
CA VAL A 551 23.40 1.39 7.51
C VAL A 551 24.80 1.36 6.90
N TRP A 552 25.26 2.53 6.42
CA TRP A 552 26.65 2.72 6.01
C TRP A 552 27.57 2.74 7.23
N SER A 553 28.28 1.64 7.46
CA SER A 553 29.36 1.58 8.43
C SER A 553 30.59 2.29 7.84
N ARG A 554 31.07 3.32 8.52
CA ARG A 554 32.26 4.09 8.12
C ARG A 554 33.54 3.41 8.62
N ASN A 555 34.70 3.96 8.27
CA ASN A 555 36.02 3.51 8.74
C ASN A 555 36.38 2.08 8.31
N GLN A 556 35.90 1.68 7.13
CA GLN A 556 36.17 0.38 6.54
C GLN A 556 37.43 0.45 5.70
N THR A 557 38.15 -0.67 5.63
CA THR A 557 39.34 -0.83 4.78
C THR A 557 38.99 -1.19 3.33
N SER A 558 37.70 -1.43 3.05
CA SER A 558 37.15 -1.75 1.74
C SER A 558 35.68 -1.33 1.68
N GLY A 559 35.20 -0.94 0.50
CA GLY A 559 33.84 -0.42 0.30
C GLY A 559 33.83 0.77 -0.66
N ASP A 560 32.80 1.60 -0.57
CA ASP A 560 32.76 2.87 -1.29
C ASP A 560 33.64 3.90 -0.58
N LEU A 561 34.28 4.80 -1.32
CA LEU A 561 35.13 5.82 -0.72
C LEU A 561 34.28 6.77 0.14
N ASP A 562 34.73 7.08 1.36
CA ASP A 562 34.10 8.06 2.23
C ASP A 562 34.69 9.45 1.94
N ASP A 563 33.92 10.29 1.22
CA ASP A 563 34.32 11.64 0.83
C ASP A 563 34.77 12.50 2.02
N ALA A 564 34.25 12.24 3.22
CA ALA A 564 34.65 12.94 4.44
C ALA A 564 36.08 12.62 4.89
N ARG A 565 36.68 11.51 4.41
CA ARG A 565 38.00 11.00 4.82
C ARG A 565 39.05 11.05 3.71
N LEU A 566 38.82 11.88 2.69
CA LEU A 566 39.74 12.06 1.55
C LEU A 566 41.12 12.54 2.00
N ILE A 567 41.19 13.43 3.00
CA ILE A 567 42.44 13.98 3.51
C ILE A 567 43.26 12.87 4.17
N GLU A 568 42.62 12.04 5.00
CA GLU A 568 43.23 10.90 5.68
C GLU A 568 43.69 9.82 4.68
N GLY A 569 42.96 9.63 3.58
CA GLY A 569 43.37 8.72 2.52
C GLY A 569 44.65 9.16 1.83
N ILE A 570 44.80 10.47 1.60
CA ILE A 570 46.01 11.05 1.01
C ILE A 570 47.19 10.96 1.99
N THR A 571 46.96 11.01 3.31
CA THR A 571 48.01 10.82 4.33
C THR A 571 48.34 9.35 4.63
N GLY A 572 47.68 8.39 3.97
CA GLY A 572 47.99 6.96 4.02
C GLY A 572 47.08 6.12 4.92
N GLU A 573 46.00 6.68 5.45
CA GLU A 573 44.99 5.94 6.21
C GLU A 573 44.25 4.97 5.28
N ARG A 574 44.05 3.72 5.75
CA ARG A 574 43.38 2.68 4.96
C ARG A 574 41.90 2.58 5.26
N ALA A 575 41.47 3.05 6.43
CA ALA A 575 40.08 3.04 6.87
C ALA A 575 39.24 4.19 6.26
N ILE A 576 39.37 4.44 4.96
CA ILE A 576 38.73 5.57 4.26
C ILE A 576 37.49 5.16 3.47
N TYR A 577 37.05 3.91 3.61
CA TYR A 577 35.89 3.39 2.91
C TYR A 577 34.70 3.28 3.86
N LYS A 578 33.50 3.23 3.30
CA LYS A 578 32.24 2.92 3.96
C LYS A 578 31.62 1.70 3.32
N ARG A 579 31.04 0.82 4.12
CA ARG A 579 30.41 -0.42 3.67
C ARG A 579 29.08 -0.61 4.38
N ARG A 580 28.07 -1.09 3.68
CA ARG A 580 26.81 -1.46 4.32
C ARG A 580 26.95 -2.77 5.09
N SER A 581 26.64 -2.73 6.38
CA SER A 581 26.59 -3.90 7.27
C SER A 581 25.25 -3.92 8.00
N ASP A 582 24.78 -5.12 8.33
CA ASP A 582 23.70 -5.29 9.30
C ASP A 582 24.32 -4.96 10.68
N GLN A 583 24.02 -3.77 11.20
CA GLN A 583 24.52 -3.28 12.48
C GLN A 583 23.30 -3.05 13.38
N ASP A 584 23.40 -3.46 14.65
CA ASP A 584 22.48 -2.96 15.67
C ASP A 584 22.60 -1.42 15.68
N PRO A 585 21.47 -0.69 15.70
CA PRO A 585 21.47 0.76 15.54
C PRO A 585 22.41 1.42 16.54
N GLU A 586 23.25 2.35 16.07
CA GLU A 586 24.09 3.15 16.96
C GLU A 586 23.20 3.87 18.00
N LEU A 587 23.69 3.98 19.24
CA LEU A 587 23.08 4.74 20.34
C LEU A 587 22.83 6.20 19.89
N GLY A 588 21.68 6.47 19.26
CA GLY A 588 21.34 7.80 18.76
C GLY A 588 20.50 7.93 17.47
N THR A 589 20.02 6.86 16.80
CA THR A 589 19.01 6.98 15.71
C THR A 589 17.73 6.16 15.99
N PRO A 590 16.55 6.59 15.49
CA PRO A 590 15.28 6.37 16.17
C PRO A 590 14.56 5.10 15.71
N GLN A 591 14.70 4.01 16.47
CA GLN A 591 13.61 3.47 17.28
C GLN A 591 14.16 2.34 18.19
N MET A 592 14.50 2.67 19.44
CA MET A 592 15.03 1.71 20.43
C MET A 592 13.98 1.28 21.47
N LYS A 593 12.86 2.00 21.56
CA LYS A 593 11.84 1.85 22.59
C LYS A 593 10.44 1.66 21.97
N PRO A 594 9.51 0.99 22.67
CA PRO A 594 8.14 0.86 22.16
C PRO A 594 7.50 2.25 21.98
N LYS A 595 6.49 2.35 21.11
CA LYS A 595 5.59 3.52 21.05
C LYS A 595 4.54 3.39 22.15
N ARG A 596 4.26 4.49 22.84
CA ARG A 596 3.19 4.55 23.82
C ARG A 596 1.93 5.04 23.12
N LEU A 597 0.87 4.24 23.17
CA LEU A 597 -0.43 4.61 22.62
C LEU A 597 -1.48 4.53 23.74
N ARG A 598 -2.18 5.64 23.97
CA ARG A 598 -3.35 5.67 24.84
C ARG A 598 -4.59 5.98 24.02
N LEU A 599 -5.57 5.10 24.08
CA LEU A 599 -6.91 5.35 23.56
C LEU A 599 -7.77 5.91 24.68
N VAL A 600 -8.29 7.11 24.50
CA VAL A 600 -9.25 7.78 25.39
C VAL A 600 -10.64 7.62 24.77
N VAL A 601 -11.60 7.06 25.51
CA VAL A 601 -12.95 6.76 25.02
C VAL A 601 -14.02 7.48 25.82
N ASP A 602 -15.07 7.94 25.14
CA ASP A 602 -16.18 8.65 25.77
C ASP A 602 -17.25 7.64 26.22
N VAL A 603 -17.33 7.41 27.54
CA VAL A 603 -18.34 6.54 28.14
C VAL A 603 -19.36 7.35 28.94
N SER A 604 -19.70 8.55 28.45
CA SER A 604 -20.69 9.44 29.05
C SER A 604 -22.14 8.98 28.82
N GLY A 605 -23.07 9.53 29.61
CA GLY A 605 -24.50 9.21 29.50
C GLY A 605 -25.12 9.65 28.16
N SER A 606 -24.53 10.63 27.47
CA SER A 606 -24.95 11.02 26.12
C SER A 606 -24.69 9.91 25.11
N MET A 607 -23.57 9.20 25.25
CA MET A 607 -23.22 8.07 24.38
C MET A 607 -24.31 6.99 24.43
N TYR A 608 -24.74 6.62 25.64
CA TYR A 608 -25.84 5.66 25.83
C TYR A 608 -27.21 6.21 25.39
N ARG A 609 -27.56 7.43 25.81
CA ARG A 609 -28.90 8.01 25.59
C ARG A 609 -29.25 8.16 24.11
N PHE A 610 -28.27 8.54 23.30
CA PHE A 610 -28.49 8.79 21.87
C PHE A 610 -28.10 7.60 20.99
N ASN A 611 -27.52 6.54 21.55
CA ASN A 611 -27.14 5.34 20.81
C ASN A 611 -28.30 4.76 19.97
N GLY A 612 -29.52 4.76 20.51
CA GLY A 612 -30.69 4.27 19.78
C GLY A 612 -31.07 5.07 18.51
N TYR A 613 -30.49 6.26 18.31
CA TYR A 613 -30.74 7.11 17.13
C TYR A 613 -29.62 7.03 16.08
N ASP A 614 -28.36 6.95 16.50
CA ASP A 614 -27.19 7.06 15.60
C ASP A 614 -26.10 6.00 15.83
N ALA A 615 -26.38 5.01 16.68
CA ALA A 615 -25.48 3.92 17.03
C ALA A 615 -24.07 4.38 17.43
N ARG A 616 -23.92 5.58 18.01
CA ARG A 616 -22.60 6.18 18.32
C ARG A 616 -21.80 5.36 19.33
N LEU A 617 -22.45 4.85 20.37
CA LEU A 617 -21.80 4.04 21.40
C LEU A 617 -21.45 2.66 20.82
N ASP A 618 -22.37 2.06 20.05
CA ASP A 618 -22.07 0.78 19.38
C ASP A 618 -20.86 0.91 18.46
N ARG A 619 -20.78 1.99 17.66
CA ARG A 619 -19.63 2.26 16.79
C ARG A 619 -18.33 2.49 17.56
N GLU A 620 -18.38 3.15 18.72
CA GLU A 620 -17.20 3.28 19.58
C GLU A 620 -16.74 1.91 20.12
N LEU A 621 -17.67 1.06 20.57
CA LEU A 621 -17.36 -0.29 21.04
C LEU A 621 -16.76 -1.16 19.92
N GLU A 622 -17.30 -1.06 18.70
CA GLU A 622 -16.75 -1.69 17.49
C GLU A 622 -15.31 -1.21 17.20
N ALA A 623 -15.06 0.11 17.30
CA ALA A 623 -13.73 0.70 17.12
C ALA A 623 -12.73 0.18 18.17
N VAL A 624 -13.15 0.07 19.44
CA VAL A 624 -12.32 -0.49 20.52
C VAL A 624 -12.00 -1.96 20.27
N ILE A 625 -12.97 -2.78 19.86
CA ILE A 625 -12.72 -4.19 19.50
C ILE A 625 -11.73 -4.28 18.34
N MET A 626 -11.90 -3.44 17.32
CA MET A 626 -10.99 -3.42 16.18
C MET A 626 -9.55 -3.13 16.61
N VAL A 627 -9.33 -2.15 17.49
CA VAL A 627 -8.00 -1.84 18.04
C VAL A 627 -7.47 -3.01 18.89
N LEU A 628 -8.29 -3.57 19.79
CA LEU A 628 -7.86 -4.68 20.65
C LEU A 628 -7.49 -5.94 19.86
N GLU A 629 -8.24 -6.27 18.81
CA GLU A 629 -7.95 -7.42 17.94
C GLU A 629 -6.74 -7.18 17.03
N ALA A 630 -6.57 -5.97 16.51
CA ALA A 630 -5.46 -5.66 15.60
C ALA A 630 -4.11 -5.60 16.32
N PHE A 631 -4.06 -5.14 17.57
CA PHE A 631 -2.81 -4.89 18.30
C PHE A 631 -2.30 -6.09 19.11
N GLN A 632 -3.09 -7.15 19.27
CA GLN A 632 -2.76 -8.34 20.10
C GLN A 632 -1.37 -8.94 19.86
N ASP A 633 -0.87 -8.91 18.63
CA ASP A 633 0.42 -9.52 18.26
C ASP A 633 1.58 -8.50 18.19
N PHE A 634 1.35 -7.26 18.66
CA PHE A 634 2.25 -6.12 18.52
C PHE A 634 2.75 -5.54 19.86
N ASP A 635 2.45 -6.20 20.98
CA ASP A 635 2.74 -5.77 22.37
C ASP A 635 4.20 -5.37 22.64
N GLN A 636 5.16 -5.99 21.93
CA GLN A 636 6.59 -5.69 22.11
C GLN A 636 7.01 -4.31 21.58
N ARG A 637 6.20 -3.72 20.70
CA ARG A 637 6.53 -2.45 20.01
C ARG A 637 5.52 -1.34 20.26
N ILE A 638 4.27 -1.70 20.60
CA ILE A 638 3.24 -0.73 20.94
C ILE A 638 2.67 -1.08 22.30
N CYS A 639 2.90 -0.20 23.27
CA CYS A 639 2.30 -0.32 24.59
C CYS A 639 0.96 0.43 24.58
N LEU A 640 -0.12 -0.32 24.34
CA LEU A 640 -1.49 0.19 24.33
C LEU A 640 -2.13 0.15 25.73
N ASP A 641 -2.79 1.23 26.12
CA ASP A 641 -3.80 1.23 27.18
C ASP A 641 -5.07 1.95 26.73
N ILE A 642 -6.19 1.61 27.37
CA ILE A 642 -7.49 2.22 27.11
C ILE A 642 -8.02 2.79 28.41
N VAL A 643 -8.30 4.09 28.40
CA VAL A 643 -8.94 4.82 29.48
C VAL A 643 -10.20 5.48 28.94
N GLY A 644 -11.23 5.66 29.76
CA GLY A 644 -12.37 6.48 29.37
C GLY A 644 -12.67 7.58 30.37
N HIS A 645 -13.57 8.47 29.96
CA HIS A 645 -14.13 9.52 30.80
C HIS A 645 -15.65 9.50 30.72
N SER A 646 -16.28 10.11 31.72
CA SER A 646 -17.73 10.28 31.79
C SER A 646 -18.05 11.53 32.60
N GLY A 647 -19.30 11.72 33.03
CA GLY A 647 -19.64 12.77 33.99
C GLY A 647 -19.23 12.48 35.44
N ASP A 648 -18.75 11.27 35.75
CA ASP A 648 -18.34 10.89 37.12
C ASP A 648 -16.86 11.16 37.40
N THR A 649 -16.00 10.90 36.41
CA THR A 649 -14.54 10.94 36.57
C THR A 649 -13.84 11.19 35.21
N PRO A 650 -12.71 11.91 35.20
CA PRO A 650 -11.89 12.14 34.02
C PRO A 650 -11.08 10.90 33.57
N CYS A 651 -10.91 9.89 34.43
CA CYS A 651 -10.11 8.71 34.10
C CYS A 651 -10.70 7.41 34.67
N ILE A 652 -11.06 6.50 33.77
CA ILE A 652 -11.60 5.16 34.05
C ILE A 652 -10.71 4.17 33.31
N PRO A 653 -9.89 3.37 34.00
CA PRO A 653 -9.02 2.40 33.34
C PRO A 653 -9.83 1.19 32.86
N PHE A 654 -9.91 0.98 31.54
CA PHE A 654 -10.55 -0.18 30.94
C PHE A 654 -9.56 -1.28 30.56
N VAL A 655 -8.41 -0.90 29.99
CA VAL A 655 -7.33 -1.82 29.63
C VAL A 655 -6.01 -1.24 30.11
N PRO A 656 -5.30 -1.88 31.06
CA PRO A 656 -4.05 -1.36 31.57
C PRO A 656 -2.86 -1.73 30.65
N MET A 657 -1.80 -0.92 30.73
CA MET A 657 -0.61 -0.90 29.83
C MET A 657 0.08 -2.24 29.55
N ASN A 658 -0.10 -3.26 30.40
CA ASN A 658 0.56 -4.57 30.29
C ASN A 658 -0.43 -5.76 30.30
N HIS A 659 -1.73 -5.50 30.08
CA HIS A 659 -2.76 -6.52 30.15
C HIS A 659 -3.73 -6.39 28.98
N LEU A 660 -3.21 -6.47 27.75
CA LEU A 660 -4.09 -6.56 26.59
C LEU A 660 -4.92 -7.85 26.65
N PRO A 661 -6.24 -7.75 26.42
CA PRO A 661 -7.14 -8.90 26.33
C PRO A 661 -6.66 -9.95 25.32
N ARG A 662 -6.34 -11.16 25.80
CA ARG A 662 -5.79 -12.24 24.97
C ARG A 662 -6.86 -13.11 24.30
N ASP A 663 -8.06 -13.13 24.86
CA ASP A 663 -9.19 -13.92 24.37
C ASP A 663 -10.44 -13.05 24.16
N ASN A 664 -11.41 -13.59 23.41
CA ASN A 664 -12.64 -12.87 23.08
C ASN A 664 -13.48 -12.57 24.32
N LYS A 665 -13.35 -13.36 25.40
CA LYS A 665 -14.09 -13.13 26.63
C LYS A 665 -13.59 -11.87 27.33
N GLN A 666 -12.27 -11.73 27.50
CA GLN A 666 -11.68 -10.54 28.12
C GLN A 666 -12.03 -9.28 27.34
N ARG A 667 -12.05 -9.34 26.00
CA ARG A 667 -12.49 -8.22 25.15
C ARG A 667 -13.97 -7.90 25.37
N LEU A 668 -14.81 -8.93 25.44
CA LEU A 668 -16.22 -8.78 25.75
C LEU A 668 -16.43 -8.15 27.15
N ASP A 669 -15.65 -8.54 28.14
CA ASP A 669 -15.74 -7.99 29.49
C ASP A 669 -15.36 -6.50 29.49
N VAL A 670 -14.37 -6.08 28.70
CA VAL A 670 -14.02 -4.66 28.48
C VAL A 670 -15.21 -3.88 27.91
N ILE A 671 -15.78 -4.32 26.77
CA ILE A 671 -16.89 -3.58 26.15
C ILE A 671 -18.17 -3.60 26.99
N LYS A 672 -18.44 -4.67 27.73
CA LYS A 672 -19.56 -4.73 28.69
C LYS A 672 -19.37 -3.74 29.82
N THR A 673 -18.15 -3.59 30.32
CA THR A 673 -17.82 -2.62 31.37
C THR A 673 -17.99 -1.20 30.85
N MET A 674 -17.54 -0.90 29.64
CA MET A 674 -17.76 0.39 28.98
C MET A 674 -19.25 0.70 28.80
N HIS A 675 -20.01 -0.24 28.23
CA HIS A 675 -21.44 -0.10 28.01
C HIS A 675 -22.20 0.11 29.34
N ALA A 676 -21.91 -0.70 30.36
CA ALA A 676 -22.50 -0.55 31.69
C ALA A 676 -22.15 0.82 32.32
N HIS A 677 -20.90 1.26 32.20
CA HIS A 677 -20.48 2.57 32.70
C HIS A 677 -21.30 3.70 32.06
N SER A 678 -21.41 3.70 30.73
CA SER A 678 -22.19 4.71 30.00
C SER A 678 -23.68 4.74 30.36
N GLN A 679 -24.23 3.61 30.81
CA GLN A 679 -25.63 3.51 31.22
C GLN A 679 -25.89 4.10 32.62
N PHE A 680 -24.92 3.98 33.53
CA PHE A 680 -25.11 4.30 34.96
C PHE A 680 -24.36 5.54 35.45
N CYS A 681 -23.58 6.20 34.58
CA CYS A 681 -22.82 7.38 34.98
C CYS A 681 -23.69 8.63 35.18
N VAL A 682 -23.20 9.60 35.98
CA VAL A 682 -23.84 10.91 36.12
C VAL A 682 -23.72 11.72 34.83
N SER A 683 -24.68 12.62 34.60
CA SER A 683 -24.63 13.57 33.49
C SER A 683 -23.52 14.59 33.69
N GLY A 684 -22.61 14.69 32.73
CA GLY A 684 -21.47 15.60 32.72
C GLY A 684 -20.47 15.13 31.68
N ASP A 685 -19.44 15.94 31.42
CA ASP A 685 -18.37 15.60 30.50
C ASP A 685 -17.04 16.12 31.05
N TYR A 686 -16.07 15.22 31.22
CA TYR A 686 -14.70 15.49 31.62
C TYR A 686 -13.70 15.30 30.46
N THR A 687 -14.14 15.48 29.20
CA THR A 687 -13.29 15.29 28.01
C THR A 687 -11.99 16.08 28.09
N VAL A 688 -12.04 17.36 28.45
CA VAL A 688 -10.85 18.24 28.45
C VAL A 688 -9.86 17.80 29.53
N GLU A 689 -10.37 17.56 30.74
CA GLU A 689 -9.58 17.07 31.88
C GLU A 689 -8.97 15.70 31.59
N SER A 690 -9.73 14.79 30.95
CA SER A 690 -9.24 13.47 30.55
C SER A 690 -8.09 13.53 29.54
N ILE A 691 -8.18 14.46 28.58
CA ILE A 691 -7.12 14.70 27.59
C ILE A 691 -5.88 15.27 28.27
N ALA A 692 -6.05 16.30 29.11
CA ALA A 692 -4.94 16.91 29.84
C ALA A 692 -4.24 15.88 30.75
N ASP A 693 -5.00 15.13 31.55
CA ASP A 693 -4.49 14.07 32.42
C ASP A 693 -3.77 12.97 31.62
N SER A 694 -4.31 12.61 30.44
CA SER A 694 -3.70 11.63 29.56
C SER A 694 -2.38 12.13 28.99
N VAL A 695 -2.33 13.38 28.52
CA VAL A 695 -1.10 13.99 28.00
C VAL A 695 -0.04 14.08 29.10
N ASP A 696 -0.39 14.59 30.28
CA ASP A 696 0.54 14.75 31.40
C ASP A 696 1.07 13.39 31.90
N SER A 697 0.20 12.38 31.96
CA SER A 697 0.57 11.01 32.32
C SER A 697 1.54 10.37 31.32
N LEU A 698 1.34 10.60 30.01
CA LEU A 698 2.27 10.11 28.98
C LEU A 698 3.56 10.93 28.95
N ALA A 699 3.52 12.23 29.23
CA ALA A 699 4.68 13.10 29.30
C ALA A 699 5.65 12.66 30.41
N GLY A 700 5.12 12.25 31.57
CA GLY A 700 5.90 11.71 32.69
C GLY A 700 6.68 10.42 32.37
N SER A 701 6.25 9.68 31.34
CA SER A 701 6.89 8.44 30.88
C SER A 701 7.56 8.55 29.50
N SER A 702 7.58 9.76 28.91
CA SER A 702 8.12 10.05 27.56
C SER A 702 9.59 9.66 27.37
N LYS A 703 10.37 9.52 28.45
CA LYS A 703 11.77 9.08 28.37
C LYS A 703 11.91 7.60 28.05
N ASP A 704 10.89 6.79 28.28
CA ASP A 704 10.91 5.32 28.11
C ASP A 704 10.27 4.84 26.81
N TYR A 705 9.77 5.76 25.98
CA TYR A 705 9.12 5.46 24.71
C TYR A 705 9.67 6.38 23.62
N ASP A 706 9.71 5.89 22.38
CA ASP A 706 10.20 6.71 21.27
C ASP A 706 9.17 7.75 20.81
N ASP A 707 7.91 7.50 21.14
CA ASP A 707 6.81 8.37 20.79
C ASP A 707 5.61 8.11 21.69
N SER A 708 4.93 9.17 22.09
CA SER A 708 3.74 9.12 22.94
C SER A 708 2.55 9.72 22.21
N ILE A 709 1.54 8.89 21.96
CA ILE A 709 0.35 9.23 21.19
C ILE A 709 -0.89 9.04 22.07
N VAL A 710 -1.76 10.05 22.09
CA VAL A 710 -3.09 10.00 22.67
C VAL A 710 -4.10 10.11 21.53
N ILE A 711 -5.04 9.17 21.46
CA ILE A 711 -6.15 9.20 20.49
C ILE A 711 -7.45 9.24 21.27
N VAL A 712 -8.27 10.26 21.04
CA VAL A 712 -9.54 10.48 21.72
C VAL A 712 -10.67 10.09 20.78
N LEU A 713 -11.57 9.22 21.23
CA LEU A 713 -12.83 8.90 20.56
C LEU A 713 -13.96 9.63 21.29
N SER A 714 -14.75 10.43 20.57
CA SER A 714 -15.85 11.22 21.15
C SER A 714 -16.99 11.46 20.15
N ASP A 715 -18.18 11.81 20.63
CA ASP A 715 -19.38 12.09 19.82
C ASP A 715 -19.48 13.55 19.29
N ALA A 716 -18.43 14.35 19.48
CA ALA A 716 -18.34 15.76 19.07
C ALA A 716 -19.41 16.67 19.69
N ASN A 717 -20.14 16.23 20.72
CA ASN A 717 -21.23 16.98 21.32
C ASN A 717 -20.77 17.89 22.47
N LEU A 718 -19.62 18.54 22.29
CA LEU A 718 -18.90 19.30 23.31
C LEU A 718 -19.57 20.66 23.65
N GLU A 719 -20.25 21.29 22.68
CA GLU A 719 -20.93 22.58 22.88
C GLU A 719 -22.02 22.53 23.97
N ARG A 720 -22.67 21.38 24.15
CA ARG A 720 -23.73 21.22 25.16
C ARG A 720 -23.20 21.25 26.60
N TYR A 721 -21.92 20.98 26.76
CA TYR A 721 -21.22 20.99 28.05
C TYR A 721 -20.43 22.28 28.26
N GLY A 722 -20.52 23.24 27.32
CA GLY A 722 -19.80 24.51 27.40
C GLY A 722 -18.31 24.39 27.08
N ILE A 723 -17.87 23.26 26.54
CA ILE A 723 -16.47 23.02 26.17
C ILE A 723 -16.19 23.70 24.84
N HIS A 724 -15.26 24.64 24.83
CA HIS A 724 -14.87 25.35 23.61
C HIS A 724 -13.72 24.63 22.87
N PRO A 725 -13.67 24.68 21.53
CA PRO A 725 -12.63 23.99 20.75
C PRO A 725 -11.20 24.44 21.11
N ARG A 726 -11.05 25.69 21.56
CA ARG A 726 -9.77 26.23 22.06
C ARG A 726 -9.27 25.56 23.34
N GLU A 727 -10.18 25.13 24.21
CA GLU A 727 -9.84 24.41 25.44
C GLU A 727 -9.38 23.00 25.12
N LEU A 728 -10.03 22.35 24.14
CA LEU A 728 -9.63 21.05 23.61
C LEU A 728 -8.23 21.14 22.97
N ALA A 729 -8.00 22.14 22.11
CA ALA A 729 -6.70 22.38 21.50
C ALA A 729 -5.60 22.63 22.56
N ALA A 730 -5.90 23.43 23.59
CA ALA A 730 -4.96 23.69 24.68
C ALA A 730 -4.62 22.44 25.49
N ALA A 731 -5.60 21.57 25.78
CA ALA A 731 -5.35 20.28 26.44
C ALA A 731 -4.54 19.32 25.56
N MET A 732 -4.77 19.32 24.24
CA MET A 732 -4.04 18.50 23.27
C MET A 732 -2.59 18.97 23.05
N ASP A 733 -2.29 20.25 23.30
CA ASP A 733 -0.98 20.89 23.15
C ASP A 733 -0.28 21.16 24.49
N SER A 734 -0.76 20.57 25.60
CA SER A 734 -0.18 20.84 26.93
C SER A 734 1.29 20.40 27.06
N ASP A 735 1.71 19.38 26.32
CA ASP A 735 3.10 18.93 26.25
C ASP A 735 3.56 18.64 24.82
N SER A 736 4.73 19.18 24.43
CA SER A 736 5.29 19.04 23.08
C SER A 736 5.84 17.65 22.73
N GLY A 737 6.06 16.80 23.73
CA GLY A 737 6.56 15.43 23.62
C GLY A 737 5.46 14.38 23.44
N VAL A 738 4.18 14.76 23.64
CA VAL A 738 3.02 13.89 23.45
C VAL A 738 2.15 14.45 22.33
N ARG A 739 1.59 13.57 21.49
CA ARG A 739 0.73 13.99 20.39
C ARG A 739 -0.67 13.48 20.60
N ALA A 740 -1.57 14.41 20.85
CA ALA A 740 -2.99 14.14 20.97
C ALA A 740 -3.70 14.31 19.61
N TYR A 741 -4.62 13.39 19.32
CA TYR A 741 -5.50 13.40 18.16
C TYR A 741 -6.93 13.16 18.60
N ALA A 742 -7.90 13.82 17.98
CA ALA A 742 -9.33 13.62 18.23
C ALA A 742 -10.00 12.99 17.02
N VAL A 743 -10.76 11.92 17.24
CA VAL A 743 -11.54 11.19 16.24
C VAL A 743 -13.01 11.22 16.67
N PHE A 744 -13.81 11.96 15.92
CA PHE A 744 -15.22 12.13 16.20
C PHE A 744 -16.05 11.05 15.50
N ILE A 745 -16.61 10.12 16.28
CA ILE A 745 -17.35 8.93 15.77
C ILE A 745 -18.86 9.21 15.63
N GLY A 746 -19.35 10.28 16.28
CA GLY A 746 -20.73 10.76 16.16
C GLY A 746 -20.79 12.25 15.80
N SER A 747 -21.94 12.70 15.28
CA SER A 747 -22.24 14.13 15.22
C SER A 747 -23.75 14.39 15.25
N LEU A 748 -24.14 15.52 15.85
CA LEU A 748 -25.44 16.14 15.66
C LEU A 748 -25.28 17.28 14.64
N GLY A 749 -25.50 17.00 13.35
CA GLY A 749 -25.34 17.97 12.25
C GLY A 749 -23.87 18.25 11.89
N ASP A 750 -23.53 19.47 11.48
CA ASP A 750 -22.17 19.85 11.04
C ASP A 750 -21.17 20.15 12.19
N GLN A 751 -21.52 19.85 13.44
CA GLN A 751 -20.70 20.18 14.63
C GLN A 751 -19.29 19.56 14.58
N ALA A 752 -19.17 18.27 14.24
CA ALA A 752 -17.88 17.59 14.16
C ALA A 752 -16.94 18.23 13.11
N LYS A 753 -17.48 18.70 11.98
CA LYS A 753 -16.69 19.38 10.94
C LYS A 753 -16.17 20.73 11.42
N ARG A 754 -17.02 21.54 12.07
CA ARG A 754 -16.60 22.83 12.64
C ARG A 754 -15.54 22.65 13.73
N LEU A 755 -15.71 21.64 14.59
CA LEU A 755 -14.71 21.28 15.60
C LEU A 755 -13.36 20.92 14.97
N THR A 756 -13.35 20.12 13.90
CA THR A 756 -12.09 19.79 13.20
C THR A 756 -11.45 20.99 12.49
N GLU A 757 -12.23 21.99 12.05
CA GLU A 757 -11.71 23.21 11.43
C GLU A 757 -11.04 24.15 12.45
N GLU A 758 -11.48 24.12 13.71
CA GLU A 758 -10.93 24.95 14.79
C GLU A 758 -9.77 24.28 15.56
N LEU A 759 -9.59 22.97 15.40
CA LEU A 759 -8.46 22.23 15.98
C LEU A 759 -7.17 22.40 15.16
N PRO A 760 -5.99 22.15 15.75
CA PRO A 760 -4.73 22.19 15.01
C PRO A 760 -4.78 21.27 13.78
N PRO A 761 -4.26 21.73 12.63
CA PRO A 761 -4.39 21.01 11.36
C PRO A 761 -3.78 19.61 11.45
N GLY A 762 -4.53 18.62 10.99
CA GLY A 762 -4.13 17.19 11.02
C GLY A 762 -4.27 16.52 12.40
N ARG A 763 -4.88 17.18 13.39
CA ARG A 763 -5.14 16.61 14.73
C ARG A 763 -6.60 16.26 15.02
N GLY A 764 -7.53 16.66 14.17
CA GLY A 764 -8.95 16.31 14.26
C GLY A 764 -9.42 15.52 13.05
N PHE A 765 -10.18 14.45 13.28
CA PHE A 765 -10.76 13.59 12.25
C PHE A 765 -12.25 13.39 12.52
N VAL A 766 -13.07 13.39 11.46
CA VAL A 766 -14.48 12.99 11.54
C VAL A 766 -14.59 11.60 10.93
N CYS A 767 -15.13 10.65 11.66
CA CYS A 767 -15.29 9.26 11.25
C CYS A 767 -16.75 8.84 11.39
N MET A 768 -17.51 8.95 10.30
CA MET A 768 -18.92 8.51 10.28
C MET A 768 -19.04 7.03 9.91
N ASP A 769 -18.05 6.50 9.18
CA ASP A 769 -17.94 5.09 8.81
C ASP A 769 -16.66 4.50 9.41
N LEU A 770 -16.81 3.43 10.20
CA LEU A 770 -15.69 2.74 10.84
C LEU A 770 -14.69 2.15 9.83
N SER A 771 -15.08 1.98 8.57
CA SER A 771 -14.16 1.62 7.49
C SER A 771 -13.01 2.63 7.30
N GLU A 772 -13.18 3.86 7.76
CA GLU A 772 -12.18 4.94 7.68
C GLU A 772 -11.16 4.90 8.81
N ILE A 773 -11.44 4.26 9.95
CA ILE A 773 -10.52 4.25 11.11
C ILE A 773 -9.15 3.67 10.77
N PRO A 774 -8.99 2.56 10.03
CA PRO A 774 -7.67 2.08 9.64
C PRO A 774 -6.84 3.12 8.87
N GLN A 775 -7.49 3.92 8.00
CA GLN A 775 -6.83 4.99 7.25
C GLN A 775 -6.47 6.18 8.15
N ILE A 776 -7.36 6.57 9.06
CA ILE A 776 -7.10 7.63 10.06
C ILE A 776 -5.92 7.24 10.96
N LEU A 777 -5.93 6.02 11.52
CA LEU A 777 -4.82 5.51 12.33
C LEU A 777 -3.53 5.43 11.51
N GLN A 778 -3.59 5.04 10.24
CA GLN A 778 -2.43 5.08 9.33
C GLN A 778 -1.89 6.51 9.16
N GLN A 779 -2.76 7.50 8.98
CA GLN A 779 -2.34 8.91 8.90
C GLN A 779 -1.68 9.36 10.20
N ILE A 780 -2.26 9.02 11.36
CA ILE A 780 -1.69 9.32 12.69
C ILE A 780 -0.29 8.69 12.85
N PHE A 781 -0.15 7.39 12.54
CA PHE A 781 1.13 6.69 12.65
C PHE A 781 2.17 7.12 11.60
N SER A 782 1.75 7.49 10.39
CA SER A 782 2.66 7.96 9.34
C SER A 782 3.20 9.36 9.63
N THR A 783 2.37 10.26 10.16
CA THR A 783 2.78 11.58 10.64
C THR A 783 3.77 11.46 11.80
N SER A 784 3.70 10.35 12.56
CA SER A 784 4.68 10.00 13.60
C SER A 784 6.06 9.59 13.09
N LEU A 785 6.16 9.12 11.84
CA LEU A 785 7.39 8.61 11.27
C LEU A 785 8.16 9.65 10.44
N LEU A 786 7.59 10.84 10.19
CA LEU A 786 8.17 11.90 9.37
C LEU A 786 9.11 12.86 10.14
N LYS A 787 9.66 12.43 11.29
CA LYS A 787 10.74 13.15 11.98
C LYS A 787 12.11 12.79 11.41
#